data_AF-A0A7H8M8Z4-F1
#
_entry.id   AF-A0A7H8M8Z4-F1
#
_cell.length_a   1.000
_cell.length_b   1.000
_cell.length_c   1.000
_cell.angle_alpha   90.00
_cell.angle_beta   90.00
_cell.angle_gamma   90.00
#
_symmetry.space_group_name_H-M   'P 1'
#
loop_
_entity.id
_entity.type
_entity.pdbx_description
1 polymer ?
#
loop_
_entity_poly.entity_id
_entity_poly.type
_entity_poly.pdbx_seq_one_letter_code
_entity_poly.pdbx_strand_id
1 'polypeptide(L)'
;MATSLLHQTLFRWGRDSRFGTSAEPGLFPVASSLDASPAGELRRLHARVKPWLRCGEGGRPESGLCYAVLGDEAVLIRRSQPGPVRSAAAHLLSGAAGVLTPRLALELRDWTWAAADLPGRAPMVNPNALMAHRSSLTDEARARALERPLAVLLSHVLDGPRLVEAPVTPATMPLLWAVADICTVLGSGLDDWPEWAPKFETFAARSPRTGPPGLFLRFRREGDDPPPVPGTLPAALALARRYTRGGTDALRELRAGAGLTELDTMSGRVARLLDTAEELVAEPLETRPVPAPAPAAPVPEPPRPETEQPRAARSTGREQVSCPICLGRLDWGELPLYTFDQNLAQYVELAVPRATNAEQRARLLRTAAVRCPNPGGTTGVHYLPAGYGQYGSPAVYGFIGGTTSGKTHLAAAMVAEIERGALGEYGLTAQPVDLDRHQAFLRDMVHPLFSESAWLAPTREGEVAFADAFVLSGAGRPRAMALFDVAGGELSNVGDAKRFLDIADGLVFVADPKRFTPGSLGDPAFNTVLSLLRSTGRLSKVSAAIVLNKADLYKFDDPVAHWLSRDAPALDAAEVLAESADVFGYLHQRDAGAWTRPYQECERATLHVVSATGTDAIERGARPLRVLRPLVALMAMTGLLASAEAQDVGI
;
A
#
# COMPACT_ATOMS: atom_id res chain seq x y z
N MET A 1 2.58 -23.20 -3.57
CA MET A 1 2.00 -22.06 -2.82
C MET A 1 2.82 -21.85 -1.56
N ALA A 2 3.71 -20.86 -1.54
CA ALA A 2 4.45 -20.52 -0.33
C ALA A 2 3.48 -19.85 0.66
N THR A 3 3.35 -20.40 1.86
CA THR A 3 2.53 -19.81 2.92
C THR A 3 3.01 -18.38 3.21
N SER A 4 2.13 -17.39 3.09
CA SER A 4 2.42 -15.97 3.42
C SER A 4 2.69 -15.72 4.92
N LEU A 5 2.79 -16.78 5.72
CA LEU A 5 3.03 -16.73 7.15
C LEU A 5 4.52 -16.90 7.43
N LEU A 6 5.02 -16.16 8.43
CA LEU A 6 6.38 -16.26 8.93
C LEU A 6 6.42 -17.15 10.16
N HIS A 7 7.41 -18.00 10.23
CA HIS A 7 7.73 -18.77 11.42
C HIS A 7 8.59 -17.95 12.35
N GLN A 8 8.27 -18.00 13.64
CA GLN A 8 9.13 -17.44 14.67
C GLN A 8 9.81 -18.53 15.49
N THR A 9 11.04 -18.25 15.91
CA THR A 9 11.81 -19.09 16.82
C THR A 9 12.56 -18.22 17.81
N LEU A 10 12.43 -18.52 19.11
CA LEU A 10 13.21 -17.92 20.18
C LEU A 10 14.36 -18.84 20.56
N PHE A 11 15.58 -18.31 20.53
CA PHE A 11 16.78 -18.96 21.04
C PHE A 11 17.19 -18.34 22.37
N ARG A 12 17.63 -19.18 23.31
CA ARG A 12 18.23 -18.74 24.58
C ARG A 12 19.53 -19.44 24.82
N TRP A 13 20.42 -18.75 25.52
CA TRP A 13 21.68 -19.31 25.95
C TRP A 13 21.43 -20.32 27.07
N GLY A 14 21.85 -21.56 26.86
CA GLY A 14 21.67 -22.63 27.84
C GLY A 14 22.12 -23.97 27.31
N ARG A 15 21.79 -25.02 28.07
CA ARG A 15 21.97 -26.42 27.65
C ARG A 15 20.64 -27.05 27.23
N ASP A 16 19.53 -26.60 27.81
CA ASP A 16 18.20 -27.15 27.54
C ASP A 16 17.53 -26.47 26.36
N SER A 17 16.80 -27.25 25.57
CA SER A 17 16.20 -26.79 24.32
C SER A 17 15.01 -27.66 23.89
N ARG A 18 14.35 -27.24 22.82
CA ARG A 18 13.35 -28.03 22.07
C ARG A 18 13.93 -29.33 21.48
N PHE A 19 15.25 -29.49 21.46
CA PHE A 19 15.92 -30.71 20.98
C PHE A 19 16.36 -31.65 22.12
N GLY A 20 16.13 -31.27 23.38
CA GLY A 20 16.71 -31.92 24.57
C GLY A 20 17.89 -31.13 25.15
N THR A 21 18.62 -31.76 26.06
CA THR A 21 19.78 -31.17 26.75
C THR A 21 21.08 -31.41 25.96
N SER A 22 21.81 -30.34 25.67
CA SER A 22 23.13 -30.35 25.01
C SER A 22 24.28 -30.49 26.02
N ALA A 23 25.36 -31.16 25.61
CA ALA A 23 26.58 -31.27 26.40
C ALA A 23 27.27 -29.91 26.62
N GLU A 24 27.25 -29.06 25.59
CA GLU A 24 27.85 -27.73 25.61
C GLU A 24 26.77 -26.63 25.61
N PRO A 25 26.97 -25.53 26.36
CA PRO A 25 26.05 -24.41 26.35
C PRO A 25 26.12 -23.62 25.04
N GLY A 26 24.99 -23.08 24.59
CA GLY A 26 24.90 -22.28 23.37
C GLY A 26 23.52 -21.66 23.21
N LEU A 27 23.31 -20.90 22.11
CA LEU A 27 21.99 -20.42 21.72
C LEU A 27 21.19 -21.56 21.09
N PHE A 28 20.25 -22.13 21.85
CA PHE A 28 19.37 -23.21 21.40
C PHE A 28 17.90 -22.77 21.38
N PRO A 29 17.07 -23.34 20.48
CA PRO A 29 15.67 -22.93 20.38
C PRO A 29 14.90 -23.42 21.61
N VAL A 30 14.22 -22.49 22.29
CA VAL A 30 13.37 -22.78 23.47
C VAL A 30 11.88 -22.68 23.15
N ALA A 31 11.53 -21.89 22.13
CA ALA A 31 10.17 -21.81 21.58
C ALA A 31 10.23 -21.69 20.07
N SER A 32 9.31 -22.35 19.35
CA SER A 32 9.19 -22.21 17.91
C SER A 32 7.78 -22.54 17.43
N SER A 33 7.41 -21.95 16.30
CA SER A 33 6.23 -22.34 15.52
C SER A 33 6.47 -23.56 14.63
N LEU A 34 7.74 -23.95 14.43
CA LEU A 34 8.14 -25.12 13.67
C LEU A 34 8.18 -26.38 14.54
N ASP A 35 7.96 -27.53 13.92
CA ASP A 35 8.05 -28.83 14.59
C ASP A 35 9.50 -29.18 14.96
N ALA A 36 9.67 -29.68 16.20
CA ALA A 36 10.95 -30.01 16.82
C ALA A 36 11.33 -31.49 16.69
N SER A 37 10.53 -32.30 15.99
CA SER A 37 10.80 -33.72 15.73
C SER A 37 12.21 -33.94 15.14
N PRO A 38 12.82 -35.15 15.29
CA PRO A 38 14.16 -35.43 14.78
C PRO A 38 14.33 -35.21 13.27
N ALA A 39 13.26 -35.39 12.49
CA ALA A 39 13.19 -35.06 11.06
C ALA A 39 12.56 -33.68 10.78
N GLY A 40 12.33 -32.88 11.81
CA GLY A 40 11.55 -31.65 11.78
C GLY A 40 12.30 -30.44 11.20
N GLU A 41 11.52 -29.49 10.70
CA GLU A 41 11.99 -28.25 10.08
C GLU A 41 12.84 -27.39 11.01
N LEU A 42 12.56 -27.41 12.33
CA LEU A 42 13.31 -26.62 13.31
C LEU A 42 14.78 -27.03 13.40
N ARG A 43 15.11 -28.33 13.29
CA ARG A 43 16.50 -28.82 13.31
C ARG A 43 17.24 -28.38 12.04
N ARG A 44 16.60 -28.48 10.87
CA ARG A 44 17.17 -28.02 9.59
C ARG A 44 17.43 -26.52 9.62
N LEU A 45 16.46 -25.73 10.09
CA LEU A 45 16.61 -24.29 10.25
C LEU A 45 17.77 -23.97 11.21
N HIS A 46 17.79 -24.57 12.40
CA HIS A 46 18.86 -24.35 13.39
C HIS A 46 20.25 -24.66 12.81
N ALA A 47 20.42 -25.80 12.11
CA ALA A 47 21.69 -26.15 11.49
C ALA A 47 22.17 -25.09 10.47
N ARG A 48 21.24 -24.57 9.65
CA ARG A 48 21.53 -23.53 8.65
C ARG A 48 21.87 -22.19 9.29
N VAL A 49 21.19 -21.81 10.39
CA VAL A 49 21.41 -20.50 11.02
C VAL A 49 22.46 -20.47 12.13
N LYS A 50 22.95 -21.64 12.56
CA LYS A 50 23.98 -21.79 13.59
C LYS A 50 25.20 -20.88 13.39
N PRO A 51 25.72 -20.62 12.17
CA PRO A 51 26.84 -19.69 11.97
C PRO A 51 26.54 -18.27 12.47
N TRP A 52 25.30 -17.79 12.34
CA TRP A 52 24.87 -16.44 12.76
C TRP A 52 24.38 -16.38 14.20
N LEU A 53 24.13 -17.54 14.84
CA LEU A 53 23.80 -17.65 16.27
C LEU A 53 25.04 -17.76 17.17
N ARG A 54 26.25 -17.59 16.64
CA ARG A 54 27.47 -17.69 17.45
C ARG A 54 27.61 -16.48 18.37
N CYS A 55 28.09 -16.74 19.57
CA CYS A 55 28.48 -15.70 20.52
C CYS A 55 29.95 -15.32 20.27
N GLY A 56 30.30 -14.05 20.50
CA GLY A 56 31.66 -13.51 20.33
C GLY A 56 32.68 -14.09 21.32
N GLU A 57 33.88 -13.50 21.40
CA GLU A 57 34.92 -13.93 22.34
C GLU A 57 34.40 -13.97 23.79
N GLY A 58 34.72 -15.05 24.51
CA GLY A 58 34.19 -15.28 25.85
C GLY A 58 32.70 -15.69 25.92
N GLY A 59 32.09 -16.06 24.79
CA GLY A 59 30.70 -16.54 24.75
C GLY A 59 29.66 -15.43 24.87
N ARG A 60 30.02 -14.16 24.64
CA ARG A 60 29.10 -13.01 24.70
C ARG A 60 28.50 -12.72 23.31
N PRO A 61 27.21 -13.00 23.03
CA PRO A 61 26.60 -12.54 21.80
C PRO A 61 26.34 -11.04 21.86
N GLU A 62 26.98 -10.29 20.96
CA GLU A 62 26.72 -8.87 20.83
C GLU A 62 25.38 -8.62 20.14
N SER A 63 24.67 -7.59 20.61
CA SER A 63 23.37 -7.20 20.05
C SER A 63 23.54 -6.79 18.59
N GLY A 64 22.71 -7.32 17.72
CA GLY A 64 22.83 -7.08 16.28
C GLY A 64 21.72 -7.71 15.47
N LEU A 65 21.63 -7.31 14.21
CA LEU A 65 20.62 -7.72 13.25
C LEU A 65 21.30 -8.43 12.08
N CYS A 66 20.77 -9.57 11.67
CA CYS A 66 21.22 -10.30 10.49
C CYS A 66 20.03 -10.67 9.63
N TYR A 67 20.15 -10.43 8.33
CA TYR A 67 19.20 -10.86 7.32
C TYR A 67 19.94 -11.68 6.25
N ALA A 68 19.45 -12.87 5.95
CA ALA A 68 20.02 -13.75 4.96
C ALA A 68 18.95 -14.49 4.17
N VAL A 69 19.24 -14.79 2.91
CA VAL A 69 18.43 -15.64 2.04
C VAL A 69 19.12 -16.99 1.87
N LEU A 70 18.38 -18.06 2.08
CA LEU A 70 18.84 -19.44 2.10
C LEU A 70 17.95 -20.23 1.12
N GLY A 71 18.29 -20.24 -0.17
CA GLY A 71 17.38 -20.76 -1.21
C GLY A 71 16.14 -19.86 -1.31
N ASP A 72 14.94 -20.44 -1.30
CA ASP A 72 13.67 -19.70 -1.41
C ASP A 72 13.16 -19.12 -0.08
N GLU A 73 13.88 -19.37 1.02
CA GLU A 73 13.55 -18.88 2.35
C GLU A 73 14.48 -17.75 2.78
N ALA A 74 13.94 -16.74 3.44
CA ALA A 74 14.72 -15.72 4.13
C ALA A 74 14.62 -15.89 5.65
N VAL A 75 15.66 -15.42 6.33
CA VAL A 75 15.74 -15.40 7.79
C VAL A 75 16.15 -14.02 8.27
N LEU A 76 15.48 -13.54 9.32
CA LEU A 76 15.84 -12.36 10.10
C LEU A 76 16.19 -12.81 11.50
N ILE A 77 17.39 -12.48 11.96
CA ILE A 77 17.92 -12.85 13.27
C ILE A 77 18.26 -11.57 14.03
N ARG A 78 17.60 -11.36 15.16
CA ARG A 78 17.90 -10.28 16.10
C ARG A 78 18.51 -10.87 17.36
N ARG A 79 19.80 -10.58 17.58
CA ARG A 79 20.54 -10.97 18.78
C ARG A 79 20.43 -9.87 19.82
N SER A 80 20.27 -10.25 21.08
CA SER A 80 20.24 -9.33 22.22
C SER A 80 20.92 -9.96 23.43
N GLN A 81 21.76 -9.19 24.12
CA GLN A 81 22.33 -9.57 25.40
C GLN A 81 22.28 -8.39 26.39
N PRO A 82 21.18 -8.21 27.13
CA PRO A 82 21.00 -7.07 28.04
C PRO A 82 21.86 -7.16 29.31
N GLY A 83 22.67 -8.21 29.51
CA GLY A 83 23.45 -8.42 30.74
C GLY A 83 24.51 -9.53 30.63
N PRO A 84 24.63 -10.44 31.62
CA PRO A 84 25.62 -11.53 31.56
C PRO A 84 25.35 -12.47 30.38
N VAL A 85 26.34 -13.28 29.96
CA VAL A 85 26.22 -14.23 28.84
C VAL A 85 24.94 -15.08 28.91
N ARG A 86 24.51 -15.46 30.11
CA ARG A 86 23.30 -16.27 30.32
C ARG A 86 21.99 -15.57 29.96
N SER A 87 21.97 -14.24 29.82
CA SER A 87 20.80 -13.48 29.37
C SER A 87 20.74 -13.32 27.84
N ALA A 88 21.71 -13.89 27.12
CA ALA A 88 21.72 -13.90 25.68
C ALA A 88 20.51 -14.60 25.07
N ALA A 89 19.88 -13.92 24.12
CA ALA A 89 18.78 -14.46 23.33
C ALA A 89 18.92 -14.06 21.86
N ALA A 90 18.31 -14.85 20.98
CA ALA A 90 18.10 -14.45 19.60
C ALA A 90 16.65 -14.70 19.20
N HIS A 91 16.04 -13.70 18.57
CA HIS A 91 14.72 -13.80 17.98
C HIS A 91 14.90 -14.00 16.48
N LEU A 92 14.26 -15.03 15.95
CA LEU A 92 14.35 -15.39 14.55
C LEU A 92 12.97 -15.37 13.91
N LEU A 93 12.86 -14.71 12.76
CA LEU A 93 11.77 -14.86 11.81
C LEU A 93 12.29 -15.58 10.56
N SER A 94 11.52 -16.51 10.03
CA SER A 94 11.84 -17.23 8.79
C SER A 94 10.59 -17.46 7.95
N GLY A 95 10.72 -17.37 6.63
CA GLY A 95 9.63 -17.66 5.70
C GLY A 95 10.09 -17.43 4.26
N ALA A 96 9.16 -17.39 3.30
CA ALA A 96 9.50 -17.16 1.90
C ALA A 96 10.25 -15.83 1.70
N ALA A 97 11.30 -15.83 0.86
CA ALA A 97 12.12 -14.63 0.62
C ALA A 97 11.35 -13.48 -0.05
N GLY A 98 10.30 -13.80 -0.83
CA GLY A 98 9.37 -12.81 -1.36
C GLY A 98 8.45 -12.16 -0.32
N VAL A 99 8.32 -12.78 0.87
CA VAL A 99 7.50 -12.26 1.99
C VAL A 99 8.39 -11.53 2.98
N LEU A 100 9.47 -12.16 3.45
CA LEU A 100 10.46 -11.54 4.34
C LEU A 100 11.57 -10.91 3.50
N THR A 101 11.30 -9.72 2.97
CA THR A 101 12.25 -8.98 2.11
C THR A 101 13.35 -8.29 2.93
N PRO A 102 14.48 -7.87 2.32
CA PRO A 102 15.51 -7.10 3.02
C PRO A 102 14.95 -5.80 3.63
N ARG A 103 14.00 -5.18 2.92
CA ARG A 103 13.31 -3.97 3.37
C ARG A 103 12.48 -4.24 4.62
N LEU A 104 11.64 -5.28 4.60
CA LEU A 104 10.87 -5.67 5.78
C LEU A 104 11.78 -6.02 6.95
N ALA A 105 12.92 -6.68 6.70
CA ALA A 105 13.89 -7.00 7.74
C ALA A 105 14.48 -5.76 8.43
N LEU A 106 14.77 -4.69 7.67
CA LEU A 106 15.23 -3.42 8.23
C LEU A 106 14.11 -2.66 8.96
N GLU A 107 12.88 -2.71 8.46
CA GLU A 107 11.71 -2.12 9.13
C GLU A 107 11.52 -2.72 10.52
N LEU A 108 11.79 -4.02 10.66
CA LEU A 108 11.65 -4.80 11.89
C LEU A 108 12.89 -4.81 12.80
N ARG A 109 13.80 -3.85 12.66
CA ARG A 109 15.03 -3.78 13.48
C ARG A 109 14.77 -3.76 15.00
N ASP A 110 13.66 -3.14 15.40
CA ASP A 110 13.26 -2.97 16.81
C ASP A 110 12.23 -4.02 17.25
N TRP A 111 11.87 -4.95 16.37
CA TRP A 111 10.86 -5.97 16.64
C TRP A 111 11.28 -6.96 17.74
N THR A 112 10.36 -7.22 18.68
CA THR A 112 10.44 -8.28 19.69
C THR A 112 9.05 -8.83 19.99
N TRP A 113 8.78 -10.10 19.65
CA TRP A 113 7.47 -10.72 19.96
C TRP A 113 7.50 -11.71 21.12
N ALA A 114 8.67 -12.16 21.55
CA ALA A 114 8.72 -13.14 22.63
C ALA A 114 8.80 -12.44 23.97
N ALA A 115 7.75 -12.57 24.79
CA ALA A 115 7.92 -12.46 26.23
C ALA A 115 9.03 -13.44 26.68
N ALA A 116 9.70 -13.14 27.80
CA ALA A 116 10.65 -14.04 28.43
C ALA A 116 10.03 -15.39 28.86
N ASP A 117 8.74 -15.62 28.63
CA ASP A 117 7.99 -16.80 29.08
C ASP A 117 7.12 -17.44 27.97
N LEU A 118 7.54 -17.39 26.70
CA LEU A 118 6.80 -18.10 25.63
C LEU A 118 6.67 -19.61 25.95
N PRO A 119 5.47 -20.21 25.80
CA PRO A 119 5.32 -21.65 25.83
C PRO A 119 6.13 -22.29 24.68
N GLY A 120 6.50 -23.57 24.82
CA GLY A 120 7.36 -24.26 23.86
C GLY A 120 6.87 -24.24 22.39
N ARG A 121 5.58 -23.95 22.15
CA ARG A 121 4.98 -23.73 20.83
C ARG A 121 4.68 -22.23 20.64
N ALA A 122 5.43 -21.57 19.75
CA ALA A 122 5.18 -20.18 19.38
C ALA A 122 4.14 -20.12 18.23
N PRO A 123 3.31 -19.06 18.13
CA PRO A 123 2.38 -18.92 17.01
C PRO A 123 3.13 -18.61 15.71
N MET A 124 2.55 -18.96 14.55
CA MET A 124 3.03 -18.36 13.28
C MET A 124 2.65 -16.88 13.24
N VAL A 125 3.45 -16.08 12.54
CA VAL A 125 3.31 -14.64 12.49
C VAL A 125 2.86 -14.24 11.09
N ASN A 126 1.75 -13.52 11.02
CA ASN A 126 1.37 -12.85 9.79
C ASN A 126 2.29 -11.62 9.60
N PRO A 127 2.95 -11.42 8.45
CA PRO A 127 3.74 -10.21 8.14
C PRO A 127 2.99 -8.88 8.39
N ASN A 128 1.67 -8.88 8.32
CA ASN A 128 0.84 -7.71 8.64
C ASN A 128 0.80 -7.42 10.14
N ALA A 129 0.79 -8.44 11.00
CA ALA A 129 0.87 -8.26 12.45
C ALA A 129 2.19 -7.62 12.90
N LEU A 130 3.18 -7.58 12.02
CA LEU A 130 4.47 -6.94 12.26
C LEU A 130 4.44 -5.43 12.00
N MET A 131 3.35 -4.86 11.47
CA MET A 131 3.25 -3.43 11.12
C MET A 131 3.51 -2.49 12.28
N ALA A 132 3.00 -2.80 13.48
CA ALA A 132 3.23 -1.99 14.68
C ALA A 132 4.72 -1.89 15.09
N HIS A 133 5.56 -2.77 14.56
CA HIS A 133 6.99 -2.81 14.83
C HIS A 133 7.84 -2.30 13.67
N ARG A 134 7.21 -1.84 12.58
CA ARG A 134 7.91 -1.29 11.43
C ARG A 134 8.37 0.13 11.75
N SER A 135 9.62 0.39 11.49
CA SER A 135 10.22 1.72 11.52
C SER A 135 10.68 2.09 10.11
N SER A 136 10.45 3.34 9.70
CA SER A 136 10.97 3.86 8.43
C SER A 136 12.30 4.57 8.68
N LEU A 137 13.28 4.28 7.83
CA LEU A 137 14.55 4.99 7.77
C LEU A 137 14.64 5.91 6.55
N THR A 138 13.53 6.15 5.86
CA THR A 138 13.53 6.84 4.55
C THR A 138 14.16 8.22 4.62
N ASP A 139 13.82 9.04 5.62
CA ASP A 139 14.36 10.40 5.74
C ASP A 139 15.84 10.38 6.11
N GLU A 140 16.22 9.52 7.06
CA GLU A 140 17.62 9.33 7.45
C GLU A 140 18.48 8.84 6.28
N ALA A 141 17.99 7.84 5.54
CA ALA A 141 18.66 7.26 4.38
C ALA A 141 18.85 8.25 3.22
N ARG A 142 17.99 9.29 3.16
CA ARG A 142 18.07 10.37 2.17
C ARG A 142 18.85 11.59 2.66
N ALA A 143 19.35 11.58 3.89
CA ALA A 143 20.12 12.70 4.41
C ALA A 143 21.37 12.95 3.55
N ARG A 144 21.61 14.22 3.16
CA ARG A 144 22.78 14.60 2.35
C ARG A 144 24.12 14.17 2.97
N ALA A 145 24.19 14.11 4.30
CA ALA A 145 25.38 13.63 5.01
C ALA A 145 25.76 12.18 4.65
N LEU A 146 24.81 11.38 4.15
CA LEU A 146 25.05 10.00 3.73
C LEU A 146 25.54 9.87 2.29
N GLU A 147 25.51 10.92 1.47
CA GLU A 147 25.86 10.83 0.05
C GLU A 147 27.24 10.18 -0.15
N ARG A 148 28.26 10.63 0.59
CA ARG A 148 29.63 10.11 0.47
C ARG A 148 29.79 8.70 1.05
N PRO A 149 29.37 8.39 2.29
CA PRO A 149 29.42 7.01 2.80
C PRO A 149 28.62 6.02 1.95
N LEU A 150 27.47 6.44 1.42
CA LEU A 150 26.64 5.63 0.52
C LEU A 150 27.35 5.35 -0.80
N ALA A 151 27.99 6.36 -1.41
CA ALA A 151 28.75 6.18 -2.64
C ALA A 151 29.94 5.22 -2.45
N VAL A 152 30.66 5.30 -1.32
CA VAL A 152 31.74 4.35 -1.02
C VAL A 152 31.18 2.93 -0.95
N LEU A 153 30.12 2.71 -0.17
CA LEU A 153 29.50 1.39 -0.04
C LEU A 153 28.96 0.86 -1.37
N LEU A 154 28.27 1.70 -2.15
CA LEU A 154 27.76 1.36 -3.47
C LEU A 154 28.87 1.03 -4.46
N SER A 155 30.04 1.67 -4.39
CA SER A 155 31.16 1.32 -5.28
C SER A 155 31.56 -0.15 -5.11
N HIS A 156 31.50 -0.69 -3.89
CA HIS A 156 31.75 -2.11 -3.66
C HIS A 156 30.61 -3.02 -4.11
N VAL A 157 29.35 -2.56 -3.99
CA VAL A 157 28.15 -3.27 -4.42
C VAL A 157 28.13 -3.41 -5.95
N LEU A 158 28.38 -2.31 -6.67
CA LEU A 158 28.39 -2.26 -8.14
C LEU A 158 29.56 -3.06 -8.74
N ASP A 159 30.60 -3.36 -7.97
CA ASP A 159 31.72 -4.21 -8.42
C ASP A 159 31.34 -5.70 -8.47
N GLY A 160 30.14 -6.07 -8.00
CA GLY A 160 29.57 -7.40 -8.14
C GLY A 160 29.08 -8.03 -6.82
N PRO A 161 28.33 -9.15 -6.91
CA PRO A 161 27.78 -9.83 -5.74
C PRO A 161 28.87 -10.52 -4.92
N ARG A 162 29.26 -9.91 -3.80
CA ARG A 162 30.30 -10.41 -2.90
C ARG A 162 30.06 -10.00 -1.44
N LEU A 163 30.94 -10.48 -0.56
CA LEU A 163 31.06 -9.94 0.80
C LEU A 163 31.68 -8.54 0.75
N VAL A 164 30.98 -7.56 1.31
CA VAL A 164 31.46 -6.20 1.52
C VAL A 164 31.50 -5.94 3.02
N GLU A 165 32.69 -5.61 3.55
CA GLU A 165 32.88 -5.30 4.96
C GLU A 165 33.02 -3.78 5.17
N ALA A 166 32.38 -3.24 6.20
CA ALA A 166 32.44 -1.83 6.58
C ALA A 166 32.41 -1.67 8.11
N PRO A 167 32.87 -0.54 8.69
CA PRO A 167 32.75 -0.31 10.12
C PRO A 167 31.32 0.04 10.53
N VAL A 168 30.93 -0.35 11.75
CA VAL A 168 29.66 0.06 12.37
C VAL A 168 29.74 1.55 12.71
N THR A 169 28.86 2.32 12.11
CA THR A 169 28.67 3.76 12.40
C THR A 169 27.23 4.04 12.81
N PRO A 170 26.91 5.24 13.37
CA PRO A 170 25.52 5.65 13.57
C PRO A 170 24.68 5.63 12.28
N ALA A 171 25.33 5.73 11.11
CA ALA A 171 24.70 5.69 9.79
C ALA A 171 24.46 4.28 9.23
N THR A 172 24.89 3.21 9.93
CA THR A 172 24.82 1.82 9.44
C THR A 172 23.43 1.43 8.93
N MET A 173 22.40 1.70 9.73
CA MET A 173 21.02 1.34 9.40
C MET A 173 20.48 2.16 8.21
N PRO A 174 20.60 3.50 8.20
CA PRO A 174 20.28 4.32 7.03
C PRO A 174 21.02 3.92 5.75
N LEU A 175 22.30 3.53 5.84
CA LEU A 175 23.09 3.09 4.68
C LEU A 175 22.58 1.77 4.12
N LEU A 176 22.29 0.79 4.98
CA LEU A 176 21.68 -0.47 4.59
C LEU A 176 20.33 -0.26 3.89
N TRP A 177 19.53 0.66 4.41
CA TRP A 177 18.24 1.04 3.83
C TRP A 177 18.38 1.63 2.43
N ALA A 178 19.30 2.58 2.27
CA ALA A 178 19.59 3.20 0.97
C ALA A 178 20.08 2.17 -0.06
N VAL A 179 21.00 1.29 0.32
CA VAL A 179 21.49 0.22 -0.56
C VAL A 179 20.37 -0.75 -0.93
N ALA A 180 19.53 -1.14 0.04
CA ALA A 180 18.37 -2.00 -0.21
C ALA A 180 17.39 -1.37 -1.21
N ASP A 181 17.08 -0.09 -1.08
CA ASP A 181 16.21 0.64 -2.01
C ASP A 181 16.80 0.72 -3.41
N ILE A 182 18.07 1.13 -3.51
CA ILE A 182 18.76 1.27 -4.80
C ILE A 182 18.81 -0.07 -5.52
N CYS A 183 19.25 -1.14 -4.85
CA CYS A 183 19.31 -2.47 -5.45
C CYS A 183 17.92 -2.96 -5.85
N THR A 184 16.89 -2.74 -5.03
CA THR A 184 15.53 -3.18 -5.35
C THR A 184 14.96 -2.48 -6.57
N VAL A 185 15.13 -1.15 -6.68
CA VAL A 185 14.67 -0.38 -7.86
C VAL A 185 15.39 -0.84 -9.13
N LEU A 186 16.69 -1.10 -9.03
CA LEU A 186 17.52 -1.49 -10.16
C LEU A 186 17.37 -2.98 -10.54
N GLY A 187 17.11 -3.88 -9.60
CA GLY A 187 17.30 -5.31 -9.81
C GLY A 187 16.09 -6.21 -9.55
N SER A 188 15.04 -5.72 -8.88
CA SER A 188 13.89 -6.57 -8.54
C SER A 188 13.21 -7.13 -9.80
N GLY A 189 13.03 -8.45 -9.85
CA GLY A 189 12.39 -9.15 -10.97
C GLY A 189 13.34 -9.59 -12.09
N LEU A 190 14.64 -9.35 -11.95
CA LEU A 190 15.66 -9.80 -12.91
C LEU A 190 16.17 -11.20 -12.59
N ASP A 191 16.73 -11.88 -13.60
CA ASP A 191 17.14 -13.29 -13.51
C ASP A 191 18.25 -13.51 -12.48
N ASP A 192 19.21 -12.60 -12.38
CA ASP A 192 20.32 -12.65 -11.41
C ASP A 192 19.98 -11.94 -10.09
N TRP A 193 18.73 -11.49 -9.87
CA TRP A 193 18.32 -10.82 -8.64
C TRP A 193 18.66 -11.57 -7.34
N PRO A 194 18.55 -12.91 -7.24
CA PRO A 194 18.93 -13.64 -6.02
C PRO A 194 20.39 -13.46 -5.59
N GLU A 195 21.28 -13.15 -6.54
CA GLU A 195 22.69 -12.86 -6.29
C GLU A 195 22.91 -11.42 -5.82
N TRP A 196 22.11 -10.48 -6.33
CA TRP A 196 22.22 -9.04 -6.06
C TRP A 196 21.34 -8.54 -4.91
N ALA A 197 20.34 -9.33 -4.48
CA ALA A 197 19.46 -8.98 -3.38
C ALA A 197 20.28 -8.79 -2.08
N PRO A 198 20.26 -7.58 -1.47
CA PRO A 198 21.13 -7.30 -0.33
C PRO A 198 20.83 -8.19 0.88
N LYS A 199 21.86 -8.90 1.33
CA LYS A 199 21.88 -9.63 2.61
C LYS A 199 22.79 -8.86 3.55
N PHE A 200 22.56 -8.92 4.86
CA PHE A 200 23.34 -8.09 5.78
C PHE A 200 23.52 -8.64 7.19
N GLU A 201 24.55 -8.14 7.86
CA GLU A 201 24.80 -8.31 9.29
C GLU A 201 25.31 -6.98 9.87
N THR A 202 24.53 -6.36 10.77
CA THR A 202 24.84 -5.05 11.33
C THR A 202 25.90 -5.08 12.43
N PHE A 203 26.25 -6.28 12.89
CA PHE A 203 27.27 -6.46 13.92
C PHE A 203 27.88 -7.87 13.85
N ALA A 204 29.11 -8.01 13.35
CA ALA A 204 29.82 -9.30 13.30
C ALA A 204 31.00 -9.35 14.28
N ALA A 205 30.95 -10.28 15.25
CA ALA A 205 31.99 -10.43 16.29
C ALA A 205 33.27 -11.13 15.80
N ARG A 206 33.20 -11.99 14.76
CA ARG A 206 34.34 -12.66 14.11
C ARG A 206 34.02 -12.97 12.65
N SER A 207 35.03 -12.93 11.77
CA SER A 207 34.89 -13.37 10.37
C SER A 207 34.79 -14.89 10.28
N PRO A 208 33.67 -15.49 9.85
CA PRO A 208 33.80 -16.66 9.00
C PRO A 208 34.54 -16.22 7.72
N ARG A 209 35.55 -17.00 7.30
CA ARG A 209 36.36 -16.73 6.10
C ARG A 209 35.53 -16.62 4.81
N THR A 210 34.27 -17.05 4.84
CA THR A 210 33.33 -17.02 3.72
C THR A 210 31.97 -16.51 4.20
N GLY A 211 31.44 -15.48 3.52
CA GLY A 211 30.04 -15.07 3.66
C GLY A 211 29.10 -16.06 2.95
N PRO A 212 27.78 -15.94 3.15
CA PRO A 212 26.82 -16.63 2.29
C PRO A 212 26.98 -16.15 0.83
N PRO A 213 26.57 -16.96 -0.17
CA PRO A 213 26.68 -16.60 -1.57
C PRO A 213 25.86 -15.35 -1.92
N GLY A 214 26.33 -14.60 -2.92
CA GLY A 214 25.73 -13.35 -3.39
C GLY A 214 26.22 -12.11 -2.63
N LEU A 215 25.52 -11.00 -2.81
CA LEU A 215 25.79 -9.72 -2.16
C LEU A 215 25.50 -9.79 -0.65
N PHE A 216 26.54 -9.62 0.16
CA PHE A 216 26.42 -9.62 1.62
C PHE A 216 27.16 -8.46 2.26
N LEU A 217 26.44 -7.58 2.96
CA LEU A 217 26.95 -6.39 3.63
C LEU A 217 27.20 -6.69 5.12
N ARG A 218 28.46 -6.66 5.57
CA ARG A 218 28.81 -6.94 6.96
C ARG A 218 29.41 -5.72 7.63
N PHE A 219 28.85 -5.34 8.77
CA PHE A 219 29.34 -4.25 9.59
C PHE A 219 30.07 -4.75 10.83
N ARG A 220 31.29 -4.25 11.07
CA ARG A 220 32.18 -4.66 12.16
C ARG A 220 32.46 -3.50 13.11
N ARG A 221 32.56 -3.78 14.42
CA ARG A 221 32.83 -2.73 15.43
C ARG A 221 34.18 -2.04 15.22
N GLU A 222 35.16 -2.81 14.80
CA GLU A 222 36.53 -2.38 14.55
C GLU A 222 36.86 -2.61 13.07
N GLY A 223 37.51 -1.63 12.47
CA GLY A 223 37.91 -1.64 11.07
C GLY A 223 37.98 -0.23 10.51
N ASP A 224 38.82 -0.03 9.51
CA ASP A 224 38.85 1.20 8.73
C ASP A 224 37.73 1.19 7.69
N ASP A 225 37.29 2.38 7.28
CA ASP A 225 36.40 2.50 6.12
C ASP A 225 37.08 1.88 4.89
N PRO A 226 36.39 1.01 4.15
CA PRO A 226 36.98 0.43 2.95
C PRO A 226 37.23 1.55 1.92
N PRO A 227 38.40 1.56 1.26
CA PRO A 227 38.64 2.53 0.19
C PRO A 227 37.67 2.25 -0.96
N PRO A 228 37.08 3.30 -1.59
CA PRO A 228 36.14 3.11 -2.68
C PRO A 228 36.80 2.39 -3.86
N VAL A 229 36.01 1.60 -4.60
CA VAL A 229 36.47 0.92 -5.82
C VAL A 229 36.54 1.95 -6.96
N PRO A 230 37.73 2.27 -7.50
CA PRO A 230 37.85 3.38 -8.44
C PRO A 230 37.01 3.23 -9.71
N GLY A 231 36.92 2.01 -10.25
CA GLY A 231 36.18 1.73 -11.49
C GLY A 231 34.67 1.91 -11.40
N THR A 232 34.09 1.82 -10.19
CA THR A 232 32.63 1.91 -9.98
C THR A 232 32.20 3.16 -9.20
N LEU A 233 33.17 3.91 -8.66
CA LEU A 233 32.93 5.11 -7.86
C LEU A 233 32.11 6.20 -8.59
N PRO A 234 32.35 6.52 -9.88
CA PRO A 234 31.56 7.54 -10.57
C PRO A 234 30.06 7.19 -10.63
N ALA A 235 29.71 5.95 -11.00
CA ALA A 235 28.33 5.48 -11.04
C ALA A 235 27.73 5.45 -9.63
N ALA A 236 28.50 5.00 -8.63
CA ALA A 236 28.08 4.99 -7.24
C ALA A 236 27.75 6.40 -6.70
N LEU A 237 28.56 7.41 -7.04
CA LEU A 237 28.31 8.81 -6.70
C LEU A 237 27.04 9.34 -7.37
N ALA A 238 26.84 9.04 -8.66
CA ALA A 238 25.63 9.44 -9.38
C ALA A 238 24.37 8.84 -8.74
N LEU A 239 24.38 7.55 -8.42
CA LEU A 239 23.28 6.87 -7.74
C LEU A 239 23.02 7.44 -6.33
N ALA A 240 24.07 7.62 -5.52
CA ALA A 240 23.93 8.17 -4.17
C ALA A 240 23.34 9.59 -4.19
N ARG A 241 23.76 10.44 -5.14
CA ARG A 241 23.22 11.80 -5.35
C ARG A 241 21.76 11.79 -5.77
N ARG A 242 21.41 10.96 -6.76
CA ARG A 242 20.03 10.84 -7.25
C ARG A 242 19.11 10.34 -6.14
N TYR A 243 19.52 9.29 -5.40
CA TYR A 243 18.75 8.75 -4.29
C TYR A 243 18.55 9.74 -3.14
N THR A 244 19.61 10.42 -2.69
CA THR A 244 19.48 11.39 -1.58
C THR A 244 18.60 12.58 -1.94
N ARG A 245 18.60 13.02 -3.21
CA ARG A 245 17.76 14.14 -3.68
C ARG A 245 16.31 13.73 -3.97
N GLY A 246 16.12 12.76 -4.84
CA GLY A 246 14.79 12.38 -5.38
C GLY A 246 14.26 11.03 -4.89
N GLY A 247 14.97 10.34 -4.00
CA GLY A 247 14.55 9.05 -3.46
C GLY A 247 14.48 7.97 -4.53
N THR A 248 13.50 7.07 -4.40
CA THR A 248 13.30 5.97 -5.36
C THR A 248 12.72 6.45 -6.69
N ASP A 249 12.04 7.59 -6.74
CA ASP A 249 11.46 8.13 -7.98
C ASP A 249 12.55 8.57 -8.96
N ALA A 250 13.56 9.31 -8.49
CA ALA A 250 14.71 9.68 -9.32
C ALA A 250 15.52 8.47 -9.82
N LEU A 251 15.49 7.34 -9.10
CA LEU A 251 16.11 6.09 -9.56
C LEU A 251 15.25 5.39 -10.62
N ARG A 252 13.91 5.44 -10.51
CA ARG A 252 13.00 4.93 -11.53
C ARG A 252 13.10 5.73 -12.82
N GLU A 253 13.20 7.06 -12.72
CA GLU A 253 13.47 7.95 -13.84
C GLU A 253 14.80 7.62 -14.51
N LEU A 254 15.88 7.44 -13.72
CA LEU A 254 17.17 6.98 -14.26
C LEU A 254 17.03 5.64 -14.99
N ARG A 255 16.30 4.68 -14.40
CA ARG A 255 16.08 3.37 -14.99
C ARG A 255 15.33 3.43 -16.32
N ALA A 256 14.36 4.34 -16.44
CA ALA A 256 13.63 4.58 -17.68
C ALA A 256 14.50 5.32 -18.71
N GLY A 257 15.16 6.41 -18.32
CA GLY A 257 15.90 7.29 -19.22
C GLY A 257 17.26 6.76 -19.68
N ALA A 258 17.93 5.91 -18.89
CA ALA A 258 19.24 5.35 -19.25
C ALA A 258 19.15 3.99 -19.98
N GLY A 259 17.96 3.59 -20.45
CA GLY A 259 17.75 2.32 -21.16
C GLY A 259 17.97 1.07 -20.30
N LEU A 260 17.95 1.19 -18.97
CA LEU A 260 18.18 0.05 -18.07
C LEU A 260 17.00 -0.94 -18.08
N THR A 261 15.81 -0.49 -18.46
CA THR A 261 14.59 -1.31 -18.49
C THR A 261 14.65 -2.43 -19.52
N GLU A 262 15.44 -2.26 -20.59
CA GLU A 262 15.62 -3.24 -21.67
C GLU A 262 16.56 -4.40 -21.26
N LEU A 263 17.21 -4.30 -20.10
CA LEU A 263 18.17 -5.28 -19.60
C LEU A 263 17.49 -6.21 -18.59
N ASP A 264 17.68 -7.51 -18.81
CA ASP A 264 17.12 -8.65 -18.08
C ASP A 264 17.97 -9.09 -16.87
N THR A 265 19.18 -8.53 -16.74
CA THR A 265 20.11 -8.80 -15.62
C THR A 265 20.55 -7.51 -14.93
N MET A 266 20.71 -7.59 -13.61
CA MET A 266 21.28 -6.54 -12.78
C MET A 266 22.73 -6.27 -13.20
N SER A 267 23.48 -7.32 -13.53
CA SER A 267 24.84 -7.20 -14.07
C SER A 267 24.88 -6.36 -15.36
N GLY A 268 23.94 -6.58 -16.28
CA GLY A 268 23.80 -5.75 -17.48
C GLY A 268 23.48 -4.29 -17.16
N ARG A 269 22.56 -4.06 -16.21
CA ARG A 269 22.21 -2.69 -15.76
C ARG A 269 23.40 -1.97 -15.13
N VAL A 270 24.18 -2.68 -14.32
CA VAL A 270 25.41 -2.16 -13.73
C VAL A 270 26.42 -1.80 -14.80
N ALA A 271 26.68 -2.69 -15.78
CA ALA A 271 27.59 -2.39 -16.89
C ALA A 271 27.17 -1.11 -17.63
N ARG A 272 25.88 -0.96 -17.96
CA ARG A 272 25.36 0.26 -18.60
C ARG A 272 25.52 1.51 -17.73
N LEU A 273 25.33 1.41 -16.42
CA LEU A 273 25.54 2.51 -15.49
C LEU A 273 27.01 2.92 -15.40
N LEU A 274 27.93 1.97 -15.52
CA LEU A 274 29.37 2.23 -15.55
C LEU A 274 29.78 2.94 -16.85
N ASP A 275 29.26 2.50 -18.00
CA ASP A 275 29.53 3.11 -19.30
C ASP A 275 29.02 4.55 -19.40
N THR A 276 27.91 4.85 -18.73
CA THR A 276 27.26 6.18 -18.75
C THR A 276 27.66 7.06 -17.56
N ALA A 277 28.53 6.56 -16.68
CA ALA A 277 28.79 7.20 -15.39
C ALA A 277 29.41 8.59 -15.51
N GLU A 278 30.28 8.82 -16.50
CA GLU A 278 30.91 10.12 -16.72
C GLU A 278 29.88 11.18 -17.13
N GLU A 279 28.93 10.84 -17.99
CA GLU A 279 27.82 11.73 -18.39
C GLU A 279 26.87 12.01 -17.22
N LEU A 280 26.57 10.98 -16.42
CA LEU A 280 25.71 11.08 -15.23
C LEU A 280 26.33 11.93 -14.11
N VAL A 281 27.66 12.01 -14.04
CA VAL A 281 28.39 12.87 -13.09
C VAL A 281 28.61 14.27 -13.67
N ALA A 282 28.74 14.39 -14.99
CA ALA A 282 29.03 15.64 -15.70
C ALA A 282 27.82 16.55 -15.90
N GLU A 283 26.57 16.06 -15.78
CA GLU A 283 25.35 16.89 -15.78
C GLU A 283 25.52 18.10 -14.83
N PRO A 284 25.75 19.32 -15.35
CA PRO A 284 25.78 20.51 -14.53
C PRO A 284 24.33 20.76 -14.12
N LEU A 285 24.08 20.91 -12.82
CA LEU A 285 22.79 21.36 -12.34
C LEU A 285 22.44 22.66 -13.07
N GLU A 286 21.32 22.69 -13.78
CA GLU A 286 20.56 23.93 -13.86
C GLU A 286 20.25 24.35 -12.43
N THR A 287 21.02 25.29 -11.91
CA THR A 287 20.67 26.05 -10.72
C THR A 287 19.43 26.85 -11.06
N ARG A 288 18.27 26.28 -10.80
CA ARG A 288 17.06 27.08 -10.62
C ARG A 288 17.37 28.10 -9.52
N PRO A 289 17.23 29.42 -9.78
CA PRO A 289 17.48 30.42 -8.77
C PRO A 289 16.49 30.20 -7.63
N VAL A 290 17.04 29.95 -6.43
CA VAL A 290 16.29 30.08 -5.18
C VAL A 290 15.80 31.53 -5.13
N PRO A 291 14.49 31.81 -5.02
CA PRO A 291 14.03 33.16 -4.80
C PRO A 291 14.69 33.68 -3.52
N ALA A 292 15.36 34.83 -3.61
CA ALA A 292 15.96 35.47 -2.45
C ALA A 292 14.89 35.65 -1.36
N PRO A 293 15.21 35.41 -0.07
CA PRO A 293 14.30 35.74 1.00
C PRO A 293 14.02 37.25 0.95
N ALA A 294 12.76 37.61 0.75
CA ALA A 294 12.33 39.00 0.86
C ALA A 294 12.70 39.52 2.27
N PRO A 295 13.20 40.76 2.40
CA PRO A 295 13.48 41.35 3.70
C PRO A 295 12.19 41.37 4.53
N ALA A 296 12.32 40.94 5.78
CA ALA A 296 11.23 40.90 6.75
C ALA A 296 10.56 42.29 6.84
N ALA A 297 9.30 42.35 6.40
CA ALA A 297 8.44 43.47 6.71
C ALA A 297 8.18 43.49 8.24
N PRO A 298 8.13 44.68 8.87
CA PRO A 298 7.85 44.79 10.28
C PRO A 298 6.46 44.24 10.60
N VAL A 299 6.41 43.44 11.67
CA VAL A 299 5.19 42.86 12.25
C VAL A 299 4.20 44.00 12.56
N PRO A 300 2.99 44.01 11.97
CA PRO A 300 1.94 44.90 12.44
C PRO A 300 1.40 44.40 13.77
N GLU A 301 1.30 45.32 14.71
CA GLU A 301 0.73 45.19 16.05
C GLU A 301 -0.72 44.62 15.99
N PRO A 302 -1.13 43.76 16.96
CA PRO A 302 -2.46 43.14 16.92
C PRO A 302 -3.57 44.19 17.13
N PRO A 303 -4.64 44.21 16.31
CA PRO A 303 -5.75 45.11 16.53
C PRO A 303 -6.59 44.63 17.73
N ARG A 304 -6.99 45.60 18.55
CA ARG A 304 -7.96 45.45 19.65
C ARG A 304 -9.37 45.18 19.11
N PRO A 305 -10.26 44.53 19.91
CA PRO A 305 -11.59 44.17 19.44
C PRO A 305 -12.53 45.39 19.51
N GLU A 306 -13.08 45.79 18.37
CA GLU A 306 -14.22 46.70 18.31
C GLU A 306 -15.37 46.03 17.56
N THR A 307 -16.35 45.65 18.37
CA THR A 307 -17.81 45.79 18.22
C THR A 307 -18.43 45.71 16.82
N GLU A 308 -19.28 44.70 16.66
CA GLU A 308 -20.29 44.51 15.62
C GLU A 308 -21.07 45.80 15.26
N GLN A 309 -21.25 46.04 13.95
CA GLN A 309 -22.57 46.20 13.34
C GLN A 309 -22.55 46.03 11.81
N PRO A 310 -23.67 45.56 11.21
CA PRO A 310 -23.67 44.80 9.96
C PRO A 310 -23.74 45.70 8.72
N ARG A 311 -22.73 45.59 7.86
CA ARG A 311 -22.81 46.09 6.47
C ARG A 311 -23.06 44.95 5.51
N ALA A 312 -24.26 44.93 4.97
CA ALA A 312 -24.68 44.09 3.85
C ALA A 312 -23.69 44.22 2.69
N ALA A 313 -22.91 43.17 2.44
CA ALA A 313 -22.02 43.04 1.32
C ALA A 313 -22.42 41.81 0.49
N ARG A 314 -22.61 42.06 -0.80
CA ARG A 314 -23.05 41.12 -1.83
C ARG A 314 -22.13 39.91 -1.87
N SER A 315 -22.72 38.72 -1.83
CA SER A 315 -22.05 37.44 -2.02
C SER A 315 -21.43 37.33 -3.43
N THR A 316 -20.12 37.53 -3.53
CA THR A 316 -19.32 36.90 -4.59
C THR A 316 -18.88 35.55 -4.01
N GLY A 317 -19.71 34.52 -4.21
CA GLY A 317 -19.50 33.21 -3.60
C GLY A 317 -18.18 32.59 -4.08
N ARG A 318 -17.28 32.30 -3.14
CA ARG A 318 -16.14 31.41 -3.38
C ARG A 318 -16.69 30.03 -3.72
N GLU A 319 -16.42 29.54 -4.93
CA GLU A 319 -16.86 28.22 -5.39
C GLU A 319 -16.00 27.14 -4.72
N GLN A 320 -16.50 26.64 -3.59
CA GLN A 320 -15.87 25.58 -2.81
C GLN A 320 -16.20 24.21 -3.43
N VAL A 321 -15.17 23.51 -3.92
CA VAL A 321 -15.28 22.21 -4.61
C VAL A 321 -14.53 21.15 -3.81
N SER A 322 -15.10 19.95 -3.68
CA SER A 322 -14.43 18.84 -2.99
C SER A 322 -13.61 18.00 -3.97
N CYS A 323 -12.33 17.79 -3.64
CA CYS A 323 -11.46 16.90 -4.41
C CYS A 323 -11.91 15.43 -4.26
N PRO A 324 -12.07 14.65 -5.36
CA PRO A 324 -12.49 13.25 -5.27
C PRO A 324 -11.35 12.30 -4.86
N ILE A 325 -10.10 12.77 -4.86
CA ILE A 325 -8.91 11.96 -4.57
C ILE A 325 -8.49 12.12 -3.11
N CYS A 326 -8.15 13.34 -2.68
CA CYS A 326 -7.72 13.60 -1.30
C CYS A 326 -8.84 14.08 -0.37
N LEU A 327 -10.03 14.32 -0.92
CA LEU A 327 -11.22 14.72 -0.17
C LEU A 327 -11.12 16.10 0.52
N GLY A 328 -10.10 16.88 0.15
CA GLY A 328 -9.93 18.26 0.57
C GLY A 328 -10.93 19.20 -0.10
N ARG A 329 -11.34 20.24 0.63
CA ARG A 329 -12.13 21.35 0.08
C ARG A 329 -11.19 22.36 -0.60
N LEU A 330 -11.56 22.78 -1.81
CA LEU A 330 -10.76 23.59 -2.71
C LEU A 330 -11.50 24.88 -3.07
N ASP A 331 -10.80 26.02 -3.00
CA ASP A 331 -11.27 27.28 -3.59
C ASP A 331 -11.00 27.25 -5.11
N TRP A 332 -11.91 26.63 -5.86
CA TRP A 332 -11.65 26.22 -7.25
C TRP A 332 -11.27 27.37 -8.19
N GLY A 333 -11.93 28.52 -8.06
CA GLY A 333 -11.76 29.67 -8.94
C GLY A 333 -10.40 30.38 -8.84
N GLU A 334 -9.62 30.13 -7.79
CA GLU A 334 -8.32 30.77 -7.56
C GLU A 334 -7.12 29.85 -7.88
N LEU A 335 -7.39 28.59 -8.26
CA LEU A 335 -6.31 27.63 -8.48
C LEU A 335 -5.67 27.79 -9.87
N PRO A 336 -4.33 27.73 -9.95
CA PRO A 336 -3.62 27.82 -11.22
C PRO A 336 -3.89 26.61 -12.11
N LEU A 337 -3.93 26.87 -13.41
CA LEU A 337 -4.08 25.85 -14.44
C LEU A 337 -2.71 25.28 -14.81
N TYR A 338 -2.70 24.00 -15.16
CA TYR A 338 -1.55 23.24 -15.59
C TYR A 338 -1.88 22.52 -16.90
N THR A 339 -0.86 22.16 -17.67
CA THR A 339 -0.96 21.23 -18.79
C THR A 339 0.17 20.23 -18.67
N PHE A 340 -0.06 19.00 -19.13
CA PHE A 340 1.02 18.02 -19.21
C PHE A 340 1.91 18.35 -20.40
N ASP A 341 3.22 18.51 -20.14
CA ASP A 341 4.24 18.65 -21.18
C ASP A 341 4.83 17.27 -21.48
N GLN A 342 4.58 16.77 -22.69
CA GLN A 342 5.03 15.44 -23.11
C GLN A 342 6.56 15.34 -23.22
N ASN A 343 7.27 16.43 -23.51
CA ASN A 343 8.73 16.43 -23.64
C ASN A 343 9.40 16.38 -22.27
N LEU A 344 8.82 17.10 -21.30
CA LEU A 344 9.32 17.15 -19.93
C LEU A 344 8.73 16.06 -19.03
N ALA A 345 7.78 15.28 -19.55
CA ALA A 345 7.00 14.28 -18.82
C ALA A 345 6.45 14.78 -17.47
N GLN A 346 6.04 16.05 -17.41
CA GLN A 346 5.56 16.68 -16.18
C GLN A 346 4.48 17.73 -16.45
N TYR A 347 3.70 18.04 -15.41
CA TYR A 347 2.75 19.15 -15.47
C TYR A 347 3.46 20.49 -15.30
N VAL A 348 3.27 21.38 -16.27
CA VAL A 348 3.75 22.77 -16.26
C VAL A 348 2.56 23.73 -16.15
N GLU A 349 2.76 24.88 -15.50
CA GLU A 349 1.70 25.88 -15.34
C GLU A 349 1.30 26.44 -16.70
N LEU A 350 0.00 26.42 -16.99
CA LEU A 350 -0.58 26.89 -18.24
C LEU A 350 -0.95 28.37 -18.12
N ALA A 351 -0.12 29.23 -18.68
CA ALA A 351 -0.45 30.65 -18.84
C ALA A 351 -1.48 30.82 -19.97
N VAL A 352 -2.69 31.26 -19.64
CA VAL A 352 -3.72 31.59 -20.64
C VAL A 352 -3.49 33.02 -21.15
N PRO A 353 -3.13 33.25 -22.43
CA PRO A 353 -2.86 34.59 -22.95
C PRO A 353 -4.08 35.50 -22.84
N ARG A 354 -3.89 36.78 -22.48
CA ARG A 354 -4.99 37.75 -22.33
C ARG A 354 -5.76 38.02 -23.63
N ALA A 355 -5.16 37.78 -24.78
CA ALA A 355 -5.77 37.95 -26.11
C ALA A 355 -6.53 36.70 -26.61
N THR A 356 -6.66 35.65 -25.79
CA THR A 356 -7.31 34.39 -26.16
C THR A 356 -8.82 34.58 -26.32
N ASN A 357 -9.38 34.25 -27.48
CA ASN A 357 -10.82 34.31 -27.71
C ASN A 357 -11.57 33.16 -26.99
N ALA A 358 -12.90 33.21 -26.94
CA ALA A 358 -13.70 32.24 -26.19
C ALA A 358 -13.50 30.77 -26.65
N GLU A 359 -13.38 30.53 -27.96
CA GLU A 359 -13.18 29.20 -28.51
C GLU A 359 -11.78 28.65 -28.22
N GLN A 360 -10.74 29.49 -28.36
CA GLN A 360 -9.37 29.14 -28.01
C GLN A 360 -9.24 28.87 -26.52
N ARG A 361 -9.91 29.66 -25.67
CA ARG A 361 -9.94 29.45 -24.22
C ARG A 361 -10.64 28.13 -23.87
N ALA A 362 -11.78 27.84 -24.51
CA ALA A 362 -12.45 26.55 -24.34
C ALA A 362 -11.57 25.37 -24.78
N ARG A 363 -10.77 25.53 -25.85
CA ARG A 363 -9.82 24.50 -26.29
C ARG A 363 -8.70 24.26 -25.29
N LEU A 364 -8.11 25.33 -24.74
CA LEU A 364 -7.07 25.22 -23.71
C LEU A 364 -7.61 24.56 -22.44
N LEU A 365 -8.82 24.92 -22.01
CA LEU A 365 -9.43 24.38 -20.80
C LEU A 365 -9.78 22.89 -20.90
N ARG A 366 -9.97 22.34 -22.12
CA ARG A 366 -10.24 20.90 -22.31
C ARG A 366 -9.07 20.00 -21.93
N THR A 367 -7.84 20.48 -22.08
CA THR A 367 -6.61 19.73 -21.75
C THR A 367 -5.92 20.26 -20.50
N ALA A 368 -6.45 21.34 -19.92
CA ALA A 368 -5.92 21.91 -18.70
C ALA A 368 -6.33 21.09 -17.48
N ALA A 369 -5.45 21.05 -16.50
CA ALA A 369 -5.67 20.47 -15.20
C ALA A 369 -5.44 21.50 -14.10
N VAL A 370 -5.96 21.24 -12.91
CA VAL A 370 -5.80 22.02 -11.70
C VAL A 370 -5.02 21.17 -10.73
N ARG A 371 -3.88 21.67 -10.24
CA ARG A 371 -3.11 20.98 -9.21
C ARG A 371 -3.85 21.10 -7.88
N CYS A 372 -4.20 19.98 -7.27
CA CYS A 372 -4.76 20.01 -5.93
C CYS A 372 -3.68 20.45 -4.92
N PRO A 373 -3.93 21.48 -4.08
CA PRO A 373 -3.02 21.89 -3.02
C PRO A 373 -2.88 20.84 -1.91
N ASN A 374 -3.75 19.82 -1.90
CA ASN A 374 -3.80 18.74 -0.91
C ASN A 374 -3.76 19.28 0.53
N PRO A 375 -4.78 20.06 0.94
CA PRO A 375 -4.77 20.77 2.22
C PRO A 375 -4.66 19.83 3.43
N GLY A 376 -5.01 18.54 3.27
CA GLY A 376 -4.88 17.51 4.31
C GLY A 376 -3.55 16.76 4.32
N GLY A 377 -2.68 16.94 3.31
CA GLY A 377 -1.43 16.19 3.18
C GLY A 377 -1.63 14.67 3.05
N THR A 378 -2.82 14.20 2.68
CA THR A 378 -3.23 12.79 2.81
C THR A 378 -2.80 11.92 1.63
N THR A 379 -2.57 12.51 0.47
CA THR A 379 -2.17 11.80 -0.76
C THR A 379 -0.92 12.42 -1.37
N GLY A 380 -0.32 11.74 -2.36
CA GLY A 380 0.66 12.38 -3.25
C GLY A 380 0.07 13.53 -4.06
N VAL A 381 0.93 14.25 -4.79
CA VAL A 381 0.51 15.29 -5.75
C VAL A 381 -0.46 14.69 -6.78
N HIS A 382 -1.54 15.41 -7.08
CA HIS A 382 -2.53 14.99 -8.06
C HIS A 382 -3.18 16.20 -8.73
N TYR A 383 -3.78 15.95 -9.88
CA TYR A 383 -4.35 16.96 -10.74
C TYR A 383 -5.80 16.58 -11.04
N LEU A 384 -6.66 17.58 -11.21
CA LEU A 384 -8.06 17.41 -11.59
C LEU A 384 -8.32 18.15 -12.90
N PRO A 385 -9.16 17.66 -13.82
CA PRO A 385 -9.48 18.41 -15.04
C PRO A 385 -9.99 19.79 -14.69
N ALA A 386 -9.62 20.82 -15.47
CA ALA A 386 -10.03 22.20 -15.21
C ALA A 386 -11.56 22.37 -15.19
N GLY A 387 -12.29 21.54 -15.95
CA GLY A 387 -13.74 21.49 -15.93
C GLY A 387 -14.36 20.86 -14.68
N TYR A 388 -13.59 20.22 -13.80
CA TYR A 388 -14.14 19.43 -12.68
C TYR A 388 -14.96 20.28 -11.70
N GLY A 389 -14.59 21.54 -11.48
CA GLY A 389 -15.32 22.43 -10.55
C GLY A 389 -16.82 22.54 -10.82
N GLN A 390 -17.24 22.34 -12.07
CA GLN A 390 -18.66 22.40 -12.44
C GLN A 390 -19.49 21.23 -11.90
N TYR A 391 -18.87 20.14 -11.43
CA TYR A 391 -19.57 18.93 -10.95
C TYR A 391 -19.86 18.96 -9.44
N GLY A 392 -19.34 19.94 -8.71
CA GLY A 392 -19.59 20.11 -7.28
C GLY A 392 -18.96 19.01 -6.42
N SER A 393 -19.64 18.64 -5.32
CA SER A 393 -19.17 17.57 -4.43
C SER A 393 -19.42 16.17 -5.03
N PRO A 394 -18.39 15.31 -5.09
CA PRO A 394 -18.52 13.96 -5.59
C PRO A 394 -19.34 13.12 -4.61
N ALA A 395 -20.05 12.11 -5.11
CA ALA A 395 -20.56 11.03 -4.27
C ALA A 395 -19.39 10.11 -3.88
N VAL A 396 -19.18 9.88 -2.59
CA VAL A 396 -18.03 9.12 -2.09
C VAL A 396 -18.47 7.75 -1.59
N TYR A 397 -17.95 6.69 -2.22
CA TYR A 397 -18.24 5.30 -1.87
C TYR A 397 -17.01 4.54 -1.38
N GLY A 398 -17.19 3.75 -0.32
CA GLY A 398 -16.13 2.95 0.28
C GLY A 398 -16.45 1.47 0.36
N PHE A 399 -15.49 0.60 0.05
CA PHE A 399 -15.60 -0.84 0.27
C PHE A 399 -15.11 -1.20 1.67
N ILE A 400 -15.94 -1.85 2.48
CA ILE A 400 -15.68 -2.24 3.87
C ILE A 400 -15.75 -3.76 4.02
N GLY A 401 -14.85 -4.37 4.79
CA GLY A 401 -14.84 -5.80 5.10
C GLY A 401 -13.43 -6.35 5.24
N GLY A 402 -13.26 -7.54 5.82
CA GLY A 402 -11.96 -8.12 6.17
C GLY A 402 -10.95 -8.21 5.02
N THR A 403 -9.66 -8.32 5.32
CA THR A 403 -8.55 -8.31 4.32
C THR A 403 -8.76 -9.30 3.17
N THR A 404 -9.38 -10.46 3.40
CA THR A 404 -9.62 -11.50 2.38
C THR A 404 -11.05 -11.53 1.82
N SER A 405 -11.88 -10.53 2.12
CA SER A 405 -13.29 -10.53 1.70
C SER A 405 -13.48 -10.28 0.21
N GLY A 406 -12.45 -9.82 -0.50
CA GLY A 406 -12.46 -9.60 -1.94
C GLY A 406 -12.86 -8.18 -2.37
N LYS A 407 -12.79 -7.18 -1.49
CA LYS A 407 -13.05 -5.76 -1.80
C LYS A 407 -12.30 -5.27 -3.03
N THR A 408 -10.98 -5.47 -3.05
CA THR A 408 -10.09 -5.05 -4.14
C THR A 408 -10.47 -5.69 -5.47
N HIS A 409 -10.85 -6.99 -5.45
CA HIS A 409 -11.33 -7.69 -6.64
C HIS A 409 -12.70 -7.18 -7.09
N LEU A 410 -13.59 -6.89 -6.14
CA LEU A 410 -14.92 -6.34 -6.44
C LEU A 410 -14.80 -4.94 -7.06
N ALA A 411 -13.95 -4.08 -6.50
CA ALA A 411 -13.68 -2.74 -7.04
C ALA A 411 -13.08 -2.81 -8.46
N ALA A 412 -12.08 -3.67 -8.68
CA ALA A 412 -11.50 -3.89 -10.00
C ALA A 412 -12.54 -4.43 -11.01
N ALA A 413 -13.40 -5.36 -10.59
CA ALA A 413 -14.46 -5.90 -11.42
C ALA A 413 -15.53 -4.85 -11.76
N MET A 414 -15.92 -4.01 -10.80
CA MET A 414 -16.84 -2.89 -11.05
C MET A 414 -16.27 -1.90 -12.07
N VAL A 415 -15.01 -1.48 -11.89
CA VAL A 415 -14.34 -0.58 -12.84
C VAL A 415 -14.26 -1.21 -14.23
N ALA A 416 -13.95 -2.50 -14.32
CA ALA A 416 -13.93 -3.21 -15.61
C ALA A 416 -15.29 -3.20 -16.32
N GLU A 417 -16.40 -3.39 -15.60
CA GLU A 417 -17.75 -3.30 -16.17
C GLU A 417 -18.14 -1.87 -16.56
N ILE A 418 -17.70 -0.87 -15.78
CA ILE A 418 -17.88 0.55 -16.12
C ILE A 418 -17.15 0.86 -17.44
N GLU A 419 -15.90 0.42 -17.59
CA GLU A 419 -15.12 0.60 -18.83
C GLU A 419 -15.73 -0.12 -20.04
N ARG A 420 -16.41 -1.25 -19.81
CA ARG A 420 -17.19 -1.95 -20.85
C ARG A 420 -18.48 -1.22 -21.23
N GLY A 421 -18.83 -0.14 -20.53
CA GLY A 421 -20.02 0.66 -20.80
C GLY A 421 -21.31 0.10 -20.22
N ALA A 422 -21.24 -0.85 -19.28
CA ALA A 422 -22.42 -1.51 -18.71
C ALA A 422 -23.36 -0.55 -17.95
N LEU A 423 -22.86 0.61 -17.51
CA LEU A 423 -23.71 1.67 -16.96
C LEU A 423 -24.69 2.27 -17.99
N GLY A 424 -24.43 2.11 -19.28
CA GLY A 424 -25.30 2.58 -20.36
C GLY A 424 -26.69 1.97 -20.30
N GLU A 425 -26.81 0.73 -19.80
CA GLU A 425 -28.10 0.05 -19.65
C GLU A 425 -28.96 0.69 -18.54
N TYR A 426 -28.33 1.38 -17.59
CA TYR A 426 -28.98 2.18 -16.56
C TYR A 426 -29.16 3.65 -16.98
N GLY A 427 -28.92 3.98 -18.25
CA GLY A 427 -29.03 5.34 -18.79
C GLY A 427 -27.92 6.28 -18.34
N LEU A 428 -26.76 5.74 -17.95
CA LEU A 428 -25.61 6.49 -17.49
C LEU A 428 -24.38 6.28 -18.39
N THR A 429 -23.61 7.34 -18.58
CA THR A 429 -22.25 7.26 -19.14
C THR A 429 -21.25 7.67 -18.07
N ALA A 430 -20.14 6.95 -17.97
CA ALA A 430 -19.04 7.28 -17.08
C ALA A 430 -17.84 7.79 -17.88
N GLN A 431 -17.15 8.80 -17.35
CA GLN A 431 -15.90 9.30 -17.87
C GLN A 431 -14.90 9.43 -16.71
N PRO A 432 -13.68 8.91 -16.82
CA PRO A 432 -12.71 9.02 -15.73
C PRO A 432 -12.38 10.49 -15.43
N VAL A 433 -12.27 10.81 -14.14
CA VAL A 433 -11.88 12.16 -13.69
C VAL A 433 -10.40 12.40 -13.96
N ASP A 434 -9.55 11.42 -13.69
CA ASP A 434 -8.10 11.51 -13.90
C ASP A 434 -7.69 10.34 -14.80
N LEU A 435 -7.40 10.65 -16.07
CA LEU A 435 -7.10 9.63 -17.07
C LEU A 435 -5.82 8.84 -16.72
N ASP A 436 -4.81 9.49 -16.16
CA ASP A 436 -3.53 8.84 -15.83
C ASP A 436 -3.71 7.87 -14.66
N ARG A 437 -4.44 8.30 -13.62
CA ARG A 437 -4.78 7.41 -12.48
C ARG A 437 -5.68 6.28 -12.90
N HIS A 438 -6.66 6.56 -13.75
CA HIS A 438 -7.55 5.55 -14.29
C HIS A 438 -6.76 4.50 -15.10
N GLN A 439 -5.89 4.93 -16.02
CA GLN A 439 -5.02 4.02 -16.78
C GLN A 439 -4.07 3.23 -15.86
N ALA A 440 -3.55 3.85 -14.80
CA ALA A 440 -2.75 3.15 -13.80
C ALA A 440 -3.58 2.07 -13.08
N PHE A 441 -4.81 2.39 -12.67
CA PHE A 441 -5.71 1.42 -12.06
C PHE A 441 -6.05 0.27 -13.02
N LEU A 442 -6.29 0.56 -14.29
CA LEU A 442 -6.51 -0.47 -15.31
C LEU A 442 -5.29 -1.39 -15.45
N ARG A 443 -4.09 -0.82 -15.56
CA ARG A 443 -2.85 -1.58 -15.68
C ARG A 443 -2.53 -2.41 -14.44
N ASP A 444 -2.72 -1.84 -13.25
CA ASP A 444 -2.22 -2.43 -12.01
C ASP A 444 -3.26 -3.36 -11.34
N MET A 445 -4.55 -3.18 -11.64
CA MET A 445 -5.65 -3.90 -10.97
C MET A 445 -6.57 -4.64 -11.95
N VAL A 446 -6.97 -4.03 -13.06
CA VAL A 446 -7.93 -4.65 -14.00
C VAL A 446 -7.24 -5.66 -14.92
N HIS A 447 -6.16 -5.29 -15.60
CA HIS A 447 -5.45 -6.18 -16.51
C HIS A 447 -4.89 -7.42 -15.82
N PRO A 448 -4.30 -7.36 -14.61
CA PRO A 448 -3.86 -8.57 -13.93
C PRO A 448 -5.02 -9.52 -13.63
N LEU A 449 -6.18 -8.99 -13.20
CA LEU A 449 -7.36 -9.79 -12.87
C LEU A 449 -7.97 -10.48 -14.11
N PHE A 450 -8.10 -9.76 -15.22
CA PHE A 450 -8.86 -10.23 -16.38
C PHE A 450 -8.02 -10.75 -17.54
N SER A 451 -6.85 -10.15 -17.77
CA SER A 451 -5.96 -10.50 -18.88
C SER A 451 -4.93 -11.56 -18.46
N GLU A 452 -4.36 -11.40 -17.26
CA GLU A 452 -3.30 -12.30 -16.75
C GLU A 452 -3.86 -13.43 -15.87
N SER A 453 -5.14 -13.37 -15.52
CA SER A 453 -5.79 -14.34 -14.62
C SER A 453 -5.06 -14.45 -13.28
N ALA A 454 -4.60 -13.32 -12.74
CA ALA A 454 -3.81 -13.24 -11.52
C ALA A 454 -4.64 -12.73 -10.34
N TRP A 455 -4.39 -13.28 -9.15
CA TRP A 455 -4.96 -12.78 -7.91
C TRP A 455 -4.37 -11.42 -7.54
N LEU A 456 -5.24 -10.46 -7.21
CA LEU A 456 -4.82 -9.13 -6.79
C LEU A 456 -4.32 -9.15 -5.34
N ALA A 457 -3.26 -8.37 -5.09
CA ALA A 457 -2.77 -8.16 -3.73
C ALA A 457 -3.83 -7.43 -2.88
N PRO A 458 -4.02 -7.81 -1.60
CA PRO A 458 -4.98 -7.11 -0.73
C PRO A 458 -4.48 -5.70 -0.40
N THR A 459 -5.43 -4.77 -0.23
CA THR A 459 -5.16 -3.41 0.25
C THR A 459 -4.50 -3.44 1.63
N ARG A 460 -3.46 -2.61 1.81
CA ARG A 460 -2.63 -2.56 3.02
C ARG A 460 -3.47 -2.18 4.24
N GLU A 461 -3.31 -2.89 5.35
CA GLU A 461 -4.10 -2.64 6.57
C GLU A 461 -3.92 -1.19 7.08
N GLY A 462 -5.03 -0.56 7.50
CA GLY A 462 -5.05 0.83 7.98
C GLY A 462 -5.04 1.90 6.87
N GLU A 463 -5.02 1.52 5.60
CA GLU A 463 -5.08 2.44 4.46
C GLU A 463 -6.51 2.59 3.92
N VAL A 464 -6.89 3.83 3.61
CA VAL A 464 -8.03 4.15 2.74
C VAL A 464 -7.44 4.44 1.37
N ALA A 465 -7.49 3.46 0.47
CA ALA A 465 -6.90 3.59 -0.86
C ALA A 465 -7.93 4.16 -1.83
N PHE A 466 -7.58 5.26 -2.51
CA PHE A 466 -8.33 5.73 -3.66
C PHE A 466 -8.26 4.67 -4.77
N ALA A 467 -9.41 4.17 -5.23
CA ALA A 467 -9.48 3.23 -6.33
C ALA A 467 -9.59 3.99 -7.66
N ASP A 468 -10.73 4.67 -7.87
CA ASP A 468 -10.99 5.39 -9.12
C ASP A 468 -12.08 6.47 -8.93
N ALA A 469 -12.22 7.38 -9.89
CA ALA A 469 -13.29 8.37 -9.89
C ALA A 469 -13.81 8.66 -11.30
N PHE A 470 -15.14 8.79 -11.41
CA PHE A 470 -15.84 9.00 -12.67
C PHE A 470 -16.77 10.20 -12.59
N VAL A 471 -16.86 10.97 -13.68
CA VAL A 471 -17.98 11.86 -13.94
C VAL A 471 -19.08 11.04 -14.58
N LEU A 472 -20.22 10.96 -13.90
CA LEU A 472 -21.40 10.30 -14.40
C LEU A 472 -22.30 11.33 -15.07
N SER A 473 -22.78 11.02 -16.28
CA SER A 473 -23.74 11.82 -17.03
C SER A 473 -24.95 10.96 -17.41
N GLY A 474 -26.14 11.56 -17.38
CA GLY A 474 -27.42 10.90 -17.69
C GLY A 474 -28.51 11.95 -17.91
N ALA A 475 -29.76 11.64 -17.54
CA ALA A 475 -30.87 12.58 -17.68
C ALA A 475 -30.77 13.83 -16.77
N GLY A 476 -29.95 13.78 -15.72
CA GLY A 476 -29.72 14.88 -14.78
C GLY A 476 -28.42 15.65 -15.02
N ARG A 477 -28.12 16.58 -14.11
CA ARG A 477 -26.83 17.29 -14.10
C ARG A 477 -25.69 16.28 -13.85
N PRO A 478 -24.59 16.31 -14.63
CA PRO A 478 -23.44 15.45 -14.39
C PRO A 478 -22.87 15.63 -12.99
N ARG A 479 -22.49 14.51 -12.35
CA ARG A 479 -21.92 14.49 -11.00
C ARG A 479 -20.75 13.52 -10.94
N ALA A 480 -19.75 13.88 -10.14
CA ALA A 480 -18.62 13.01 -9.89
C ALA A 480 -18.98 11.92 -8.86
N MET A 481 -18.37 10.75 -9.00
CA MET A 481 -18.39 9.62 -8.08
C MET A 481 -16.96 9.18 -7.83
N ALA A 482 -16.61 8.92 -6.58
CA ALA A 482 -15.29 8.44 -6.18
C ALA A 482 -15.42 7.12 -5.41
N LEU A 483 -14.56 6.15 -5.76
CA LEU A 483 -14.50 4.82 -5.17
C LEU A 483 -13.24 4.68 -4.33
N PHE A 484 -13.39 4.15 -3.12
CA PHE A 484 -12.29 3.92 -2.18
C PHE A 484 -12.31 2.49 -1.66
N ASP A 485 -11.18 1.80 -1.70
CA ASP A 485 -11.00 0.52 -1.02
C ASP A 485 -10.46 0.75 0.40
N VAL A 486 -11.26 0.42 1.41
CA VAL A 486 -10.88 0.62 2.82
C VAL A 486 -10.41 -0.70 3.39
N ALA A 487 -9.17 -0.75 3.87
CA ALA A 487 -8.59 -1.98 4.37
C ALA A 487 -9.34 -2.55 5.58
N GLY A 488 -9.51 -3.87 5.58
CA GLY A 488 -10.35 -4.62 6.51
C GLY A 488 -9.76 -4.98 7.87
N GLY A 489 -8.66 -4.33 8.27
CA GLY A 489 -8.04 -4.50 9.59
C GLY A 489 -8.59 -3.48 10.58
N GLU A 490 -8.21 -3.61 11.86
CA GLU A 490 -8.43 -2.55 12.85
C GLU A 490 -8.01 -1.21 12.20
N LEU A 491 -8.96 -0.28 12.09
CA LEU A 491 -8.76 1.10 11.62
C LEU A 491 -7.88 1.84 12.64
N SER A 492 -6.67 1.34 12.82
CA SER A 492 -5.64 1.73 13.79
C SER A 492 -5.14 3.14 13.50
N ASN A 493 -5.21 3.56 12.23
CA ASN A 493 -5.12 4.96 11.82
C ASN A 493 -6.51 5.61 11.87
N VAL A 494 -7.03 5.79 13.09
CA VAL A 494 -8.37 6.33 13.39
C VAL A 494 -8.64 7.67 12.68
N GLY A 495 -7.60 8.45 12.36
CA GLY A 495 -7.72 9.76 11.70
C GLY A 495 -8.19 9.69 10.25
N ASP A 496 -7.58 8.86 9.40
CA ASP A 496 -7.92 8.78 7.97
C ASP A 496 -9.28 8.13 7.75
N ALA A 497 -9.55 7.06 8.50
CA ALA A 497 -10.84 6.39 8.49
C ALA A 497 -11.98 7.32 8.93
N LYS A 498 -11.78 8.12 9.99
CA LYS A 498 -12.78 9.11 10.42
C LYS A 498 -13.02 10.18 9.35
N ARG A 499 -11.94 10.75 8.78
CA ARG A 499 -12.06 11.75 7.71
C ARG A 499 -12.83 11.23 6.49
N PHE A 500 -12.57 9.97 6.11
CA PHE A 500 -13.32 9.31 5.04
C PHE A 500 -14.80 9.11 5.43
N LEU A 501 -15.09 8.57 6.62
CA LEU A 501 -16.46 8.31 7.07
C LEU A 501 -17.28 9.60 7.30
N ASP A 502 -16.63 10.72 7.60
CA ASP A 502 -17.28 12.03 7.76
C ASP A 502 -17.91 12.53 6.45
N ILE A 503 -17.38 12.08 5.31
CA ILE A 503 -17.81 12.52 3.98
C ILE A 503 -18.42 11.41 3.12
N ALA A 504 -18.25 10.13 3.49
CA ALA A 504 -18.76 9.00 2.72
C ALA A 504 -20.29 9.09 2.61
N ASP A 505 -20.82 8.99 1.40
CA ASP A 505 -22.27 9.00 1.14
C ASP A 505 -22.84 7.57 1.12
N GLY A 506 -22.01 6.59 0.76
CA GLY A 506 -22.40 5.20 0.66
C GLY A 506 -21.25 4.24 0.99
N LEU A 507 -21.59 3.06 1.51
CA LEU A 507 -20.61 2.01 1.84
C LEU A 507 -21.04 0.66 1.29
N VAL A 508 -20.10 -0.05 0.68
CA VAL A 508 -20.26 -1.43 0.22
C VAL A 508 -19.64 -2.37 1.26
N PHE A 509 -20.48 -3.07 2.02
CA PHE A 509 -20.07 -4.02 3.04
C PHE A 509 -19.89 -5.42 2.43
N VAL A 510 -18.65 -5.83 2.21
CA VAL A 510 -18.29 -7.07 1.52
C VAL A 510 -18.20 -8.24 2.50
N ALA A 511 -19.22 -9.10 2.51
CA ALA A 511 -19.31 -10.30 3.32
C ALA A 511 -18.61 -11.49 2.64
N ASP A 512 -17.73 -12.16 3.39
CA ASP A 512 -17.01 -13.36 2.93
C ASP A 512 -17.68 -14.62 3.50
N PRO A 513 -18.38 -15.42 2.68
CA PRO A 513 -19.12 -16.58 3.18
C PRO A 513 -18.21 -17.65 3.81
N LYS A 514 -16.92 -17.69 3.44
CA LYS A 514 -15.94 -18.58 4.08
C LYS A 514 -15.69 -18.24 5.55
N ARG A 515 -16.11 -17.07 6.03
CA ARG A 515 -15.93 -16.59 7.41
C ARG A 515 -17.18 -16.77 8.27
N PHE A 516 -18.27 -17.29 7.70
CA PHE A 516 -19.47 -17.56 8.47
C PHE A 516 -19.19 -18.69 9.46
N THR A 517 -19.21 -18.33 10.73
CA THR A 517 -18.95 -19.25 11.85
C THR A 517 -20.09 -19.08 12.85
N PRO A 518 -20.74 -20.17 13.29
CA PRO A 518 -21.82 -20.07 14.27
C PRO A 518 -21.37 -19.34 15.53
N GLY A 519 -22.18 -18.38 16.00
CA GLY A 519 -21.87 -17.56 17.17
C GLY A 519 -20.83 -16.44 16.94
N SER A 520 -20.41 -16.22 15.70
CA SER A 520 -19.53 -15.09 15.35
C SER A 520 -20.24 -13.74 15.48
N LEU A 521 -19.52 -12.73 15.96
CA LEU A 521 -19.98 -11.34 16.06
C LEU A 521 -19.94 -10.58 14.71
N GLY A 522 -19.78 -11.30 13.59
CA GLY A 522 -19.66 -10.73 12.25
C GLY A 522 -18.23 -10.29 11.93
N ASP A 523 -18.09 -9.45 10.89
CA ASP A 523 -16.79 -8.87 10.54
C ASP A 523 -16.41 -7.75 11.52
N PRO A 524 -15.22 -7.80 12.15
CA PRO A 524 -14.73 -6.71 12.99
C PRO A 524 -14.74 -5.35 12.28
N ALA A 525 -14.43 -5.30 10.98
CA ALA A 525 -14.42 -4.06 10.21
C ALA A 525 -15.81 -3.43 10.10
N PHE A 526 -16.86 -4.26 9.96
CA PHE A 526 -18.25 -3.78 9.93
C PHE A 526 -18.57 -3.11 11.28
N ASN A 527 -18.26 -3.80 12.38
CA ASN A 527 -18.54 -3.32 13.72
C ASN A 527 -17.80 -2.01 14.04
N THR A 528 -16.53 -1.89 13.64
CA THR A 528 -15.75 -0.66 13.83
C THR A 528 -16.34 0.50 13.05
N VAL A 529 -16.65 0.31 11.76
CA VAL A 529 -17.21 1.37 10.90
C VAL A 529 -18.58 1.83 11.39
N LEU A 530 -19.48 0.90 11.70
CA LEU A 530 -20.81 1.24 12.25
C LEU A 530 -20.69 1.99 13.58
N SER A 531 -19.75 1.58 14.45
CA SER A 531 -19.51 2.27 15.73
C SER A 531 -18.98 3.69 15.52
N LEU A 532 -18.07 3.90 14.56
CA LEU A 532 -17.56 5.22 14.21
C LEU A 532 -18.67 6.11 13.64
N LEU A 533 -19.46 5.61 12.68
CA LEU A 533 -20.60 6.34 12.11
C LEU A 533 -21.64 6.71 13.17
N ARG A 534 -21.88 5.82 14.14
CA ARG A 534 -22.76 6.10 15.27
C ARG A 534 -22.18 7.21 16.15
N SER A 535 -20.87 7.16 16.45
CA SER A 535 -20.21 8.17 17.27
C SER A 535 -20.20 9.57 16.66
N THR A 536 -20.22 9.67 15.32
CA THR A 536 -20.27 10.94 14.59
C THR A 536 -21.69 11.37 14.20
N GLY A 537 -22.72 10.57 14.54
CA GLY A 537 -24.11 10.85 14.15
C GLY A 537 -24.34 10.80 12.64
N ARG A 538 -23.49 10.08 11.90
CA ARG A 538 -23.55 9.93 10.44
C ARG A 538 -24.31 8.68 9.98
N LEU A 539 -24.65 7.78 10.90
CA LEU A 539 -25.24 6.47 10.56
C LEU A 539 -26.51 6.56 9.69
N SER A 540 -27.38 7.55 9.92
CA SER A 540 -28.57 7.81 9.10
C SER A 540 -28.28 8.53 7.78
N LYS A 541 -27.09 9.11 7.62
CA LYS A 541 -26.69 9.89 6.43
C LYS A 541 -25.93 9.05 5.39
N VAL A 542 -25.65 7.79 5.70
CA VAL A 542 -24.86 6.90 4.86
C VAL A 542 -25.74 5.75 4.38
N SER A 543 -25.76 5.54 3.06
CA SER A 543 -26.44 4.39 2.46
C SER A 543 -25.54 3.16 2.49
N ALA A 544 -26.12 1.96 2.63
CA ALA A 544 -25.35 0.72 2.71
C ALA A 544 -25.76 -0.29 1.63
N ALA A 545 -24.78 -0.90 0.96
CA ALA A 545 -24.99 -2.09 0.15
C ALA A 545 -24.19 -3.24 0.76
N ILE A 546 -24.88 -4.25 1.28
CA ILE A 546 -24.26 -5.47 1.80
C ILE A 546 -24.12 -6.44 0.64
N VAL A 547 -22.94 -7.02 0.49
CA VAL A 547 -22.61 -7.87 -0.65
C VAL A 547 -22.18 -9.23 -0.15
N LEU A 548 -22.97 -10.26 -0.45
CA LEU A 548 -22.53 -11.65 -0.32
C LEU A 548 -21.57 -11.95 -1.49
N ASN A 549 -20.28 -11.73 -1.25
CA ASN A 549 -19.25 -11.93 -2.26
C ASN A 549 -18.88 -13.41 -2.37
N LYS A 550 -18.19 -13.79 -3.45
CA LYS A 550 -17.81 -15.18 -3.75
C LYS A 550 -19.04 -16.11 -3.83
N ALA A 551 -20.17 -15.57 -4.28
CA ALA A 551 -21.42 -16.31 -4.38
C ALA A 551 -21.33 -17.49 -5.36
N ASP A 552 -20.37 -17.47 -6.28
CA ASP A 552 -20.06 -18.57 -7.19
C ASP A 552 -19.72 -19.88 -6.47
N LEU A 553 -19.21 -19.81 -5.23
CA LEU A 553 -18.96 -20.97 -4.37
C LEU A 553 -20.25 -21.68 -3.95
N TYR A 554 -21.37 -20.96 -3.98
CA TYR A 554 -22.70 -21.41 -3.56
C TYR A 554 -23.71 -21.32 -4.70
N LYS A 555 -23.24 -21.36 -5.95
CA LYS A 555 -24.08 -21.26 -7.16
C LYS A 555 -25.13 -22.36 -7.34
N PHE A 556 -25.13 -23.35 -6.45
CA PHE A 556 -26.11 -24.43 -6.42
C PHE A 556 -27.07 -24.34 -5.23
N ASP A 557 -26.86 -23.36 -4.33
CA ASP A 557 -27.72 -23.14 -3.18
C ASP A 557 -28.80 -22.11 -3.54
N ASP A 558 -30.06 -22.37 -3.22
CA ASP A 558 -31.11 -21.34 -3.26
C ASP A 558 -31.03 -20.45 -2.01
N PRO A 559 -31.21 -19.12 -2.14
CA PRO A 559 -31.61 -18.38 -3.35
C PRO A 559 -30.42 -17.86 -4.19
N VAL A 560 -29.17 -18.22 -3.85
CA VAL A 560 -27.96 -17.73 -4.54
C VAL A 560 -27.95 -18.11 -6.02
N ALA A 561 -28.31 -19.35 -6.35
CA ALA A 561 -28.42 -19.85 -7.72
C ALA A 561 -29.43 -19.03 -8.53
N HIS A 562 -30.61 -18.77 -7.94
CA HIS A 562 -31.66 -17.95 -8.54
C HIS A 562 -31.12 -16.56 -8.92
N TRP A 563 -30.53 -15.84 -7.96
CA TRP A 563 -30.04 -14.48 -8.19
C TRP A 563 -28.86 -14.43 -9.14
N LEU A 564 -27.90 -15.35 -9.08
CA LEU A 564 -26.78 -15.40 -10.05
C LEU A 564 -27.23 -15.67 -11.50
N SER A 565 -28.37 -16.35 -11.69
CA SER A 565 -28.91 -16.65 -13.02
C SER A 565 -29.68 -15.47 -13.64
N ARG A 566 -30.09 -14.50 -12.83
CA ARG A 566 -30.80 -13.30 -13.26
C ARG A 566 -29.80 -12.17 -13.35
N ASP A 567 -29.67 -11.51 -14.48
CA ASP A 567 -28.98 -10.21 -14.52
C ASP A 567 -29.67 -9.29 -15.53
N ALA A 568 -30.93 -8.95 -15.25
CA ALA A 568 -31.70 -8.02 -16.06
C ALA A 568 -31.16 -6.59 -15.90
N PRO A 569 -30.71 -5.92 -16.97
CA PRO A 569 -29.99 -4.66 -16.86
C PRO A 569 -30.95 -3.46 -16.75
N ALA A 570 -31.83 -3.53 -15.75
CA ALA A 570 -32.76 -2.47 -15.38
C ALA A 570 -32.75 -2.33 -13.85
N LEU A 571 -32.94 -1.10 -13.38
CA LEU A 571 -33.22 -0.86 -11.96
C LEU A 571 -34.69 -1.17 -11.73
N ASP A 572 -34.97 -2.05 -10.78
CA ASP A 572 -36.30 -2.42 -10.27
C ASP A 572 -36.19 -2.51 -8.75
N ALA A 573 -36.86 -1.61 -8.04
CA ALA A 573 -36.81 -1.50 -6.59
C ALA A 573 -37.47 -2.72 -5.92
N ALA A 574 -38.50 -3.29 -6.53
CA ALA A 574 -39.14 -4.50 -6.02
C ALA A 574 -38.22 -5.72 -6.18
N GLU A 575 -37.48 -5.84 -7.29
CA GLU A 575 -36.48 -6.90 -7.47
C GLU A 575 -35.32 -6.74 -6.46
N VAL A 576 -34.84 -5.51 -6.21
CA VAL A 576 -33.81 -5.24 -5.19
C VAL A 576 -34.29 -5.58 -3.78
N LEU A 577 -35.54 -5.28 -3.45
CA LEU A 577 -36.14 -5.64 -2.16
C LEU A 577 -36.29 -7.16 -2.02
N ALA A 578 -36.71 -7.84 -3.08
CA ALA A 578 -36.83 -9.29 -3.10
C ALA A 578 -35.45 -9.97 -2.91
N GLU A 579 -34.42 -9.50 -3.63
CA GLU A 579 -33.03 -9.98 -3.43
C GLU A 579 -32.57 -9.74 -2.00
N SER A 580 -32.86 -8.55 -1.45
CA SER A 580 -32.48 -8.21 -0.09
C SER A 580 -33.14 -9.14 0.93
N ALA A 581 -34.44 -9.41 0.81
CA ALA A 581 -35.17 -10.32 1.68
C ALA A 581 -34.62 -11.76 1.61
N ASP A 582 -34.34 -12.23 0.41
CA ASP A 582 -33.79 -13.57 0.16
C ASP A 582 -32.38 -13.74 0.75
N VAL A 583 -31.49 -12.77 0.52
CA VAL A 583 -30.12 -12.80 1.06
C VAL A 583 -30.14 -12.67 2.58
N PHE A 584 -31.01 -11.82 3.14
CA PHE A 584 -31.21 -11.71 4.57
C PHE A 584 -31.64 -13.05 5.18
N GLY A 585 -32.64 -13.70 4.59
CA GLY A 585 -33.09 -15.03 4.99
C GLY A 585 -31.99 -16.10 4.88
N TYR A 586 -31.24 -16.08 3.79
CA TYR A 586 -30.12 -17.00 3.55
C TYR A 586 -29.01 -16.87 4.61
N LEU A 587 -28.65 -15.64 4.98
CA LEU A 587 -27.68 -15.36 6.03
C LEU A 587 -28.22 -15.75 7.42
N HIS A 588 -29.49 -15.49 7.68
CA HIS A 588 -30.13 -15.87 8.94
C HIS A 588 -30.14 -17.39 9.15
N GLN A 589 -30.50 -18.17 8.13
CA GLN A 589 -30.51 -19.64 8.19
C GLN A 589 -29.12 -20.27 8.44
N ARG A 590 -28.04 -19.52 8.21
CA ARG A 590 -26.64 -19.97 8.38
C ARG A 590 -25.98 -19.40 9.64
N ASP A 591 -26.78 -18.92 10.59
CA ASP A 591 -26.31 -18.24 11.81
C ASP A 591 -25.36 -17.05 11.52
N ALA A 592 -25.48 -16.43 10.34
CA ALA A 592 -24.66 -15.33 9.87
C ALA A 592 -25.36 -13.97 10.01
N GLY A 593 -26.39 -13.86 10.86
CA GLY A 593 -27.15 -12.62 11.06
C GLY A 593 -26.32 -11.41 11.52
N ALA A 594 -25.15 -11.63 12.15
CA ALA A 594 -24.25 -10.53 12.49
C ALA A 594 -23.70 -9.77 11.27
N TRP A 595 -23.72 -10.38 10.08
CA TRP A 595 -23.29 -9.75 8.83
C TRP A 595 -24.37 -8.85 8.20
N THR A 596 -25.63 -8.96 8.64
CA THR A 596 -26.73 -8.10 8.18
C THR A 596 -26.89 -6.84 9.03
N ARG A 597 -25.98 -6.58 9.98
CA ARG A 597 -26.06 -5.39 10.84
C ARG A 597 -26.16 -4.06 10.10
N PRO A 598 -25.40 -3.79 9.01
CA PRO A 598 -25.57 -2.53 8.27
C PRO A 598 -26.99 -2.35 7.75
N TYR A 599 -27.68 -3.45 7.39
CA TYR A 599 -29.06 -3.40 6.93
C TYR A 599 -30.06 -3.00 8.02
N GLN A 600 -29.73 -3.29 9.28
CA GLN A 600 -30.57 -2.96 10.44
C GLN A 600 -30.28 -1.56 10.99
N GLU A 601 -29.09 -1.01 10.71
CA GLU A 601 -28.56 0.17 11.38
C GLU A 601 -28.52 1.41 10.47
N CYS A 602 -28.31 1.24 9.16
CA CYS A 602 -28.32 2.34 8.20
C CYS A 602 -29.76 2.67 7.77
N GLU A 603 -30.04 3.94 7.45
CA GLU A 603 -31.39 4.39 7.07
C GLU A 603 -31.83 3.81 5.72
N ARG A 604 -30.90 3.72 4.76
CA ARG A 604 -31.14 3.08 3.46
C ARG A 604 -30.13 1.98 3.24
N ALA A 605 -30.61 0.76 3.05
CA ALA A 605 -29.74 -0.40 2.88
C ALA A 605 -30.30 -1.45 1.92
N THR A 606 -29.41 -2.20 1.28
CA THR A 606 -29.73 -3.28 0.34
C THR A 606 -28.79 -4.46 0.54
N LEU A 607 -29.21 -5.68 0.19
CA LEU A 607 -28.33 -6.85 0.13
C LEU A 607 -28.28 -7.42 -1.29
N HIS A 608 -27.10 -7.84 -1.72
CA HIS A 608 -26.86 -8.35 -3.07
C HIS A 608 -26.00 -9.60 -3.10
N VAL A 609 -26.30 -10.47 -4.06
CA VAL A 609 -25.48 -11.62 -4.44
C VAL A 609 -24.53 -11.21 -5.56
N VAL A 610 -23.21 -11.36 -5.34
CA VAL A 610 -22.22 -11.06 -6.38
C VAL A 610 -21.08 -12.08 -6.40
N SER A 611 -20.42 -12.17 -7.55
CA SER A 611 -19.09 -12.77 -7.62
C SER A 611 -18.16 -11.87 -8.43
N ALA A 612 -17.10 -11.39 -7.79
CA ALA A 612 -16.10 -10.55 -8.45
C ALA A 612 -15.34 -11.31 -9.56
N THR A 613 -15.12 -12.61 -9.39
CA THR A 613 -14.34 -13.45 -10.31
C THR A 613 -15.18 -14.46 -11.07
N GLY A 614 -16.40 -14.78 -10.62
CA GLY A 614 -17.26 -15.83 -11.19
C GLY A 614 -16.72 -17.25 -11.04
N THR A 615 -15.56 -17.41 -10.42
CA THR A 615 -14.88 -18.68 -10.21
C THR A 615 -13.90 -18.59 -9.03
N ASP A 616 -13.69 -19.71 -8.37
CA ASP A 616 -12.64 -19.94 -7.39
C ASP A 616 -11.28 -20.28 -8.01
N ALA A 617 -11.25 -20.58 -9.32
CA ALA A 617 -10.05 -20.91 -10.09
C ALA A 617 -9.83 -19.82 -11.16
N ILE A 618 -9.29 -18.68 -10.72
CA ILE A 618 -9.08 -17.48 -11.54
C ILE A 618 -8.29 -17.78 -12.83
N GLU A 619 -7.47 -18.83 -12.84
CA GLU A 619 -6.70 -19.33 -13.99
C GLU A 619 -7.58 -19.73 -15.18
N ARG A 620 -8.89 -19.91 -14.95
CA ARG A 620 -9.91 -20.17 -15.99
C ARG A 620 -10.49 -18.89 -16.59
N GLY A 621 -9.98 -17.73 -16.19
CA GLY A 621 -10.45 -16.41 -16.56
C GLY A 621 -11.55 -15.91 -15.62
N ALA A 622 -11.38 -14.68 -15.14
CA ALA A 622 -12.38 -14.01 -14.31
C ALA A 622 -13.62 -13.62 -15.13
N ARG A 623 -14.81 -13.97 -14.63
CA ARG A 623 -16.13 -13.62 -15.18
C ARG A 623 -17.01 -13.03 -14.09
N PRO A 624 -16.94 -11.71 -13.84
CA PRO A 624 -17.76 -11.04 -12.85
C PRO A 624 -19.23 -11.31 -13.08
N LEU A 625 -19.96 -11.50 -11.99
CA LEU A 625 -21.41 -11.69 -12.00
C LEU A 625 -22.03 -10.66 -11.07
N ARG A 626 -22.95 -9.85 -11.62
CA ARG A 626 -23.78 -8.89 -10.88
C ARG A 626 -23.00 -7.82 -10.09
N VAL A 627 -21.73 -7.58 -10.42
CA VAL A 627 -20.85 -6.69 -9.64
C VAL A 627 -21.31 -5.22 -9.63
N LEU A 628 -22.07 -4.77 -10.63
CA LEU A 628 -22.61 -3.40 -10.67
C LEU A 628 -23.88 -3.21 -9.84
N ARG A 629 -24.63 -4.28 -9.51
CA ARG A 629 -25.88 -4.19 -8.74
C ARG A 629 -25.77 -3.38 -7.44
N PRO A 630 -24.83 -3.69 -6.53
CA PRO A 630 -24.68 -2.90 -5.31
C PRO A 630 -24.27 -1.45 -5.56
N LEU A 631 -23.50 -1.18 -6.62
CA LEU A 631 -23.10 0.18 -6.98
C LEU A 631 -24.29 0.99 -7.50
N VAL A 632 -25.11 0.40 -8.37
CA VAL A 632 -26.35 1.02 -8.89
C VAL A 632 -27.35 1.27 -7.76
N ALA A 633 -27.50 0.35 -6.81
CA ALA A 633 -28.33 0.55 -5.64
C ALA A 633 -27.85 1.73 -4.77
N LEU A 634 -26.53 1.85 -4.54
CA LEU A 634 -25.96 3.03 -3.86
C LEU A 634 -26.21 4.32 -4.64
N MET A 635 -26.02 4.31 -5.97
CA MET A 635 -26.29 5.48 -6.81
C MET A 635 -27.75 5.92 -6.72
N ALA A 636 -28.69 4.98 -6.64
CA ALA A 636 -30.10 5.27 -6.40
C ALA A 636 -30.33 5.86 -5.00
N MET A 637 -29.80 5.21 -3.95
CA MET A 637 -29.99 5.65 -2.57
C MET A 637 -29.37 7.01 -2.26
N THR A 638 -28.26 7.37 -2.91
CA THR A 638 -27.59 8.67 -2.74
C THR A 638 -28.00 9.73 -3.78
N GLY A 639 -28.99 9.42 -4.64
CA GLY A 639 -29.54 10.37 -5.61
C GLY A 639 -28.60 10.74 -6.77
N LEU A 640 -27.63 9.88 -7.10
CA LEU A 640 -26.92 9.95 -8.38
C LEU A 640 -27.80 9.46 -9.54
N LEU A 641 -28.64 8.45 -9.27
CA LEU A 641 -29.76 8.05 -10.12
C LEU A 641 -31.02 8.73 -9.61
N ALA A 642 -31.76 9.40 -10.50
CA ALA A 642 -32.91 10.23 -10.14
C ALA A 642 -34.22 9.76 -10.81
N SER A 643 -34.28 8.51 -11.29
CA SER A 643 -35.54 7.94 -11.77
C SER A 643 -36.54 7.77 -10.62
N ALA A 644 -37.84 7.65 -10.93
CA ALA A 644 -38.85 7.35 -9.92
C ALA A 644 -38.50 6.05 -9.17
N GLU A 645 -38.13 5.02 -9.91
CA GLU A 645 -37.68 3.74 -9.36
C GLU A 645 -36.50 3.87 -8.38
N ALA A 646 -35.54 4.77 -8.65
CA ALA A 646 -34.39 4.97 -7.79
C ALA A 646 -34.76 5.53 -6.40
N GLN A 647 -35.90 6.22 -6.29
CA GLN A 647 -36.37 6.76 -5.02
C GLN A 647 -36.84 5.64 -4.08
N ASP A 648 -37.33 4.53 -4.63
CA ASP A 648 -37.90 3.42 -3.88
C ASP A 648 -36.86 2.36 -3.45
N VAL A 649 -35.59 2.49 -3.87
CA VAL A 649 -34.52 1.56 -3.52
C VAL A 649 -34.05 1.73 -2.07
N GLY A 650 -33.94 0.62 -1.33
CA GLY A 650 -33.38 0.59 0.02
C GLY A 650 -34.25 1.24 1.09
N ILE A 651 -35.58 1.14 0.93
CA ILE A 651 -36.60 1.55 1.90
C ILE A 651 -36.84 0.47 2.96
#